data_AF-A0A5Y4QGD6-F1
#
_entry.id   AF-A0A5Y4QGD6-F1
#
_cell.length_a   1.000
_cell.length_b   1.000
_cell.length_c   1.000
_cell.angle_alpha   90.00
_cell.angle_beta   90.00
_cell.angle_gamma   90.00
#
_symmetry.space_group_name_H-M   'P 1'
#
loop_
_entity.id
_entity.type
_entity.pdbx_description
1 polymer ?
#
loop_
_entity_poly.entity_id
_entity_poly.type
_entity_poly.pdbx_seq_one_letter_code
_entity_poly.pdbx_strand_id
1 'polypeptide(L)'
;MSTGVGSVQFARATGQKIIGEAKAHSKSMSGQTVAAFVGKLLPLGLLEKKVHGLFLSLSPLTPEAEDYFRTVENMGLTTKVGKELYNQITATLHLPTEEFLYREIKGYDLVAPNILKTDTGLYKLFILKEVNSGTPSNFVVFNKSGSQIDDERFLEDLKIGVSELAGLDFIMPSKKKIVDETPQVKREIVRGLTVGTEWADYRLPAGPTVFVGRNEFIGELLSHIKHNELPHVLQIKSRSGVGKSSLVSFLENKLSMDGVITELHDSRDVKTIYDVFYLVQRFTQSSIIATNFIELDEQLKNLQLSLNGQKAVFFVDQFESTFSNPDIFDCYEYIANSITKLRGGVYIVFARKNDQLTTYDNSKVSLNRINQLSKSFTLPDFENKESILLLEKINENNSNILSKEILPYIIEFAQGFPWLLKRTIAHVLKLTRKGDSQRDLISAGLKLNDLFEEELEGLDEIEKDYLVKIAAKLPAGFNELQYQFDEDPMLVKVLDKLTAYRLVRLSGSTYDTYNDVFKEYLVYQKLPEFRLLVIYRMYPSSVISQFHKLITMRKLTITKITENLNVREGYAFNLVKELRNLDLLDAVKSGEWIIPTNVRDIYSQGTLAGYLRRKILDNQLVETLLKKIFLEKKFSRAIYPRIFPNLILLLRHQRKHGDYTLRF
;
A
#
# COMPACT_ATOMS: atom_id res chain seq x y z
N MET A 1 -19.59 15.13 19.35
CA MET A 1 -20.84 14.60 19.97
C MET A 1 -21.52 15.70 20.74
N SER A 2 -22.63 16.24 20.24
CA SER A 2 -23.49 17.13 21.03
C SER A 2 -24.95 16.81 20.70
N THR A 3 -25.59 16.03 21.56
CA THR A 3 -27.05 15.89 21.55
C THR A 3 -27.62 17.04 22.35
N GLY A 4 -27.92 18.16 21.68
CA GLY A 4 -28.69 19.25 22.26
C GLY A 4 -30.17 18.96 22.15
N VAL A 5 -30.87 18.85 23.29
CA VAL A 5 -32.34 18.86 23.33
C VAL A 5 -32.77 20.31 23.10
N GLY A 6 -33.47 20.56 21.99
CA GLY A 6 -33.85 21.89 21.53
C GLY A 6 -34.98 22.54 22.34
N SER A 7 -34.87 23.85 22.51
CA SER A 7 -35.83 24.79 23.09
C SER A 7 -37.25 24.66 22.51
N VAL A 8 -38.26 24.80 23.36
CA VAL A 8 -39.68 24.86 22.99
C VAL A 8 -39.98 26.16 22.23
N GLN A 9 -40.45 26.04 20.99
CA GLN A 9 -40.95 27.17 20.19
C GLN A 9 -42.32 26.82 19.59
N PHE A 10 -43.17 27.84 19.38
CA PHE A 10 -44.47 27.69 18.75
C PHE A 10 -44.39 28.01 17.25
N ALA A 11 -45.02 27.18 16.42
CA ALA A 11 -45.14 27.44 14.98
C ALA A 11 -46.04 28.65 14.73
N ARG A 12 -45.48 29.75 14.18
CA ARG A 12 -46.24 30.99 13.87
C ARG A 12 -47.41 30.79 12.89
N ALA A 13 -47.41 29.69 12.12
CA ALA A 13 -48.44 29.41 11.10
C ALA A 13 -49.54 28.45 11.56
N THR A 14 -49.29 27.56 12.54
CA THR A 14 -50.24 26.48 12.92
C THR A 14 -50.65 26.52 14.39
N GLY A 15 -50.02 27.34 15.24
CA GLY A 15 -50.27 27.36 16.69
C GLY A 15 -49.78 26.11 17.44
N GLN A 16 -49.14 25.17 16.74
CA GLN A 16 -48.64 23.91 17.30
C GLN A 16 -47.30 24.10 18.00
N LYS A 17 -47.06 23.30 19.04
CA LYS A 17 -45.78 23.25 19.75
C LYS A 17 -44.76 22.46 18.91
N ILE A 18 -43.67 23.08 18.50
CA ILE A 18 -42.63 22.41 17.70
C ILE A 18 -41.69 21.65 18.64
N ILE A 19 -41.42 20.39 18.33
CA ILE A 19 -40.43 19.56 19.00
C ILE A 19 -39.42 19.09 17.96
N GLY A 20 -38.17 19.55 18.12
CA GLY A 20 -37.09 19.26 17.19
C GLY A 20 -36.11 18.22 17.72
N GLU A 21 -35.66 17.30 16.87
CA GLU A 21 -34.46 16.49 17.11
C GLU A 21 -33.46 16.73 15.97
N ALA A 22 -32.26 17.19 16.32
CA ALA A 22 -31.18 17.45 15.38
C ALA A 22 -30.05 16.41 15.54
N LYS A 23 -29.59 15.85 14.43
CA LYS A 23 -28.57 14.78 14.40
C LYS A 23 -27.43 15.14 13.45
N ALA A 24 -26.26 15.39 14.03
CA ALA A 24 -25.00 15.56 13.32
C ALA A 24 -24.17 14.26 13.47
N HIS A 25 -24.30 13.36 12.50
CA HIS A 25 -23.52 12.13 12.40
C HIS A 25 -22.98 11.99 10.97
N SER A 26 -21.88 11.29 10.80
CA SER A 26 -21.27 10.97 9.49
C SER A 26 -21.91 9.77 8.79
N LYS A 27 -22.61 8.91 9.55
CA LYS A 27 -23.29 7.71 9.03
C LYS A 27 -24.75 8.00 8.73
N SER A 28 -25.29 7.37 7.68
CA SER A 28 -26.72 7.45 7.32
C SER A 28 -27.62 7.08 8.51
N MET A 29 -28.72 7.81 8.67
CA MET A 29 -29.67 7.60 9.77
C MET A 29 -30.56 6.39 9.50
N SER A 30 -30.52 5.43 10.43
CA SER A 30 -31.32 4.20 10.35
C SER A 30 -32.80 4.45 10.60
N GLY A 31 -33.66 3.56 10.08
CA GLY A 31 -35.09 3.58 10.38
C GLY A 31 -35.40 3.51 11.88
N GLN A 32 -34.57 2.82 12.66
CA GLN A 32 -34.71 2.76 14.12
C GLN A 32 -34.54 4.14 14.78
N THR A 33 -33.60 4.95 14.30
CA THR A 33 -33.35 6.31 14.83
C THR A 33 -34.55 7.21 14.60
N VAL A 34 -35.14 7.14 13.40
CA VAL A 34 -36.33 7.90 13.03
C VAL A 34 -37.55 7.41 13.80
N ALA A 35 -37.78 6.10 13.86
CA ALA A 35 -38.90 5.50 14.60
C ALA A 35 -38.84 5.85 16.09
N ALA A 36 -37.65 5.90 16.69
CA ALA A 36 -37.47 6.34 18.06
C ALA A 36 -37.85 7.82 18.25
N PHE A 37 -37.54 8.70 17.30
CA PHE A 37 -37.97 10.11 17.35
C PHE A 37 -39.51 10.23 17.27
N VAL A 38 -40.13 9.56 16.30
CA VAL A 38 -41.59 9.56 16.14
C VAL A 38 -42.27 8.98 17.39
N GLY A 39 -41.74 7.90 17.95
CA GLY A 39 -42.22 7.29 19.19
C GLY A 39 -42.24 8.23 20.39
N LYS A 40 -41.28 9.16 20.50
CA LYS A 40 -41.27 10.20 21.55
C LYS A 40 -42.36 11.25 21.37
N LEU A 41 -42.79 11.50 20.13
CA LEU A 41 -43.77 12.54 19.79
C LEU A 41 -45.22 12.07 19.93
N LEU A 42 -45.49 10.77 19.72
CA LEU A 42 -46.81 10.17 19.88
C LEU A 42 -47.49 10.54 21.22
N PRO A 43 -46.88 10.31 22.41
CA PRO A 43 -47.50 10.66 23.68
C PRO A 43 -47.61 12.16 23.93
N LEU A 44 -46.92 13.00 23.15
CA LEU A 44 -46.95 14.45 23.25
C LEU A 44 -48.09 15.08 22.40
N GLY A 45 -48.92 14.25 21.78
CA GLY A 45 -50.10 14.68 21.02
C GLY A 45 -49.85 14.89 19.53
N LEU A 46 -48.93 14.12 18.93
CA LEU A 46 -48.66 14.18 17.47
C LEU A 46 -49.91 13.84 16.65
N LEU A 47 -50.61 12.74 16.98
CA LEU A 47 -51.86 12.34 16.31
C LEU A 47 -52.98 13.37 16.48
N GLU A 48 -52.98 14.06 17.62
CA GLU A 48 -53.94 15.11 17.97
C GLU A 48 -53.56 16.48 17.41
N LYS A 49 -52.49 16.55 16.61
CA LYS A 49 -51.97 17.78 15.99
C LYS A 49 -51.67 18.87 17.02
N LYS A 50 -51.34 18.52 18.26
CA LYS A 50 -50.90 19.45 19.32
C LYS A 50 -49.41 19.82 19.19
N VAL A 51 -48.61 18.86 18.69
CA VAL A 51 -47.18 19.04 18.43
C VAL A 51 -46.86 18.82 16.97
N HIS A 52 -45.86 19.54 16.48
CA HIS A 52 -45.25 19.34 15.17
C HIS A 52 -43.81 18.85 15.36
N GLY A 53 -43.46 17.72 14.76
CA GLY A 53 -42.11 17.17 14.85
C GLY A 53 -41.20 17.70 13.76
N LEU A 54 -40.01 18.18 14.13
CA LEU A 54 -38.98 18.62 13.19
C LEU A 54 -37.72 17.75 13.34
N PHE A 55 -37.40 16.95 12.34
CA PHE A 55 -36.17 16.15 12.32
C PHE A 55 -35.14 16.80 11.40
N LEU A 56 -33.98 17.15 11.93
CA LEU A 56 -32.89 17.74 11.15
C LEU A 56 -31.70 16.79 11.16
N SER A 57 -31.15 16.45 10.00
CA SER A 57 -29.91 15.66 9.96
C SER A 57 -28.93 16.15 8.92
N LEU A 58 -27.64 16.19 9.30
CA LEU A 58 -26.55 16.42 8.35
C LEU A 58 -26.32 15.20 7.46
N SER A 59 -26.72 14.01 7.90
CA SER A 59 -26.61 12.77 7.13
C SER A 59 -27.91 12.43 6.40
N PRO A 60 -27.84 11.70 5.26
CA PRO A 60 -29.03 11.08 4.67
C PRO A 60 -29.81 10.21 5.62
N LEU A 61 -31.10 10.08 5.32
CA LEU A 61 -31.90 8.95 5.77
C LEU A 61 -31.55 7.71 4.94
N THR A 62 -31.56 6.53 5.56
CA THR A 62 -31.55 5.25 4.82
C THR A 62 -32.84 5.09 4.01
N PRO A 63 -32.88 4.31 2.91
CA PRO A 63 -34.12 4.07 2.16
C PRO A 63 -35.28 3.58 3.05
N GLU A 64 -34.97 2.70 4.00
CA GLU A 64 -35.90 2.21 5.02
C GLU A 64 -36.46 3.35 5.90
N ALA A 65 -35.62 4.31 6.27
CA ALA A 65 -36.00 5.47 7.07
C ALA A 65 -36.82 6.48 6.25
N GLU A 66 -36.51 6.66 4.96
CA GLU A 66 -37.29 7.51 4.05
C GLU A 66 -38.69 6.93 3.83
N ASP A 67 -38.79 5.63 3.54
CA ASP A 67 -40.07 4.94 3.40
C ASP A 67 -40.89 5.04 4.68
N TYR A 68 -40.26 4.81 5.84
CA TYR A 68 -40.92 5.04 7.12
C TYR A 68 -41.40 6.49 7.27
N PHE A 69 -40.56 7.49 6.98
CA PHE A 69 -40.93 8.91 7.08
C PHE A 69 -42.14 9.25 6.21
N ARG A 70 -42.19 8.75 4.97
CA ARG A 70 -43.34 8.94 4.06
C ARG A 70 -44.64 8.40 4.64
N THR A 71 -44.60 7.31 5.41
CA THR A 71 -45.81 6.77 6.05
C THR A 71 -46.33 7.62 7.20
N VAL A 72 -45.47 8.41 7.85
CA VAL A 72 -45.82 9.19 9.06
C VAL A 72 -45.84 10.70 8.84
N GLU A 73 -45.42 11.19 7.68
CA GLU A 73 -45.33 12.62 7.35
C GLU A 73 -46.65 13.38 7.59
N ASN A 74 -47.77 12.76 7.21
CA ASN A 74 -49.13 13.30 7.37
C ASN A 74 -49.55 13.52 8.83
N MET A 75 -48.80 12.98 9.81
CA MET A 75 -49.05 13.15 11.24
C MET A 75 -48.53 14.48 11.79
N GLY A 76 -47.93 15.35 10.96
CA GLY A 76 -47.33 16.62 11.41
C GLY A 76 -45.84 16.49 11.68
N LEU A 77 -45.13 15.84 10.75
CA LEU A 77 -43.69 15.63 10.79
C LEU A 77 -43.03 16.30 9.60
N THR A 78 -41.89 16.95 9.82
CA THR A 78 -41.04 17.49 8.76
C THR A 78 -39.62 17.01 8.97
N THR A 79 -39.01 16.50 7.90
CA THR A 79 -37.60 16.14 7.88
C THR A 79 -36.85 17.09 6.95
N LYS A 80 -35.63 17.47 7.32
CA LYS A 80 -34.73 18.23 6.46
C LYS A 80 -33.34 17.66 6.57
N VAL A 81 -32.80 17.24 5.42
CA VAL A 81 -31.52 16.55 5.33
C VAL A 81 -30.65 17.09 4.20
N GLY A 82 -29.33 16.89 4.31
CA GLY A 82 -28.37 17.20 3.25
C GLY A 82 -28.45 18.64 2.74
N LYS A 83 -28.55 18.80 1.42
CA LYS A 83 -28.52 20.10 0.73
C LYS A 83 -29.72 21.00 1.08
N GLU A 84 -30.89 20.42 1.35
CA GLU A 84 -32.06 21.20 1.78
C GLU A 84 -31.78 21.88 3.13
N LEU A 85 -31.25 21.11 4.08
CA LEU A 85 -30.85 21.63 5.39
C LEU A 85 -29.74 22.67 5.27
N TYR A 86 -28.72 22.40 4.44
CA TYR A 86 -27.62 23.33 4.17
C TYR A 86 -28.12 24.70 3.66
N ASN A 87 -28.99 24.68 2.64
CA ASN A 87 -29.53 25.90 2.04
C ASN A 87 -30.33 26.73 3.07
N GLN A 88 -31.14 26.04 3.88
CA GLN A 88 -31.93 26.72 4.91
C GLN A 88 -31.08 27.28 6.05
N ILE A 89 -30.03 26.56 6.49
CA ILE A 89 -29.08 27.08 7.47
C ILE A 89 -28.36 28.30 6.90
N THR A 90 -27.93 28.26 5.63
CA THR A 90 -27.30 29.39 4.95
C THR A 90 -28.21 30.63 4.95
N ALA A 91 -29.49 30.45 4.57
CA ALA A 91 -30.46 31.53 4.55
C ALA A 91 -30.79 32.07 5.96
N THR A 92 -31.00 31.17 6.93
CA THR A 92 -31.36 31.51 8.31
C THR A 92 -30.24 32.24 9.04
N LEU A 93 -28.98 31.87 8.77
CA LEU A 93 -27.81 32.51 9.37
C LEU A 93 -27.38 33.79 8.64
N HIS A 94 -28.06 34.16 7.55
CA HIS A 94 -27.71 35.27 6.67
C HIS A 94 -26.24 35.19 6.21
N LEU A 95 -25.82 33.99 5.80
CA LEU A 95 -24.51 33.79 5.20
C LEU A 95 -24.53 34.18 3.71
N PRO A 96 -23.41 34.65 3.14
CA PRO A 96 -23.33 35.00 1.72
C PRO A 96 -23.68 33.81 0.82
N THR A 97 -24.28 34.09 -0.34
CA THR A 97 -24.62 33.06 -1.32
C THR A 97 -23.38 32.58 -2.06
N GLU A 98 -23.43 31.34 -2.55
CA GLU A 98 -22.32 30.72 -3.30
C GLU A 98 -21.99 31.51 -4.57
N GLU A 99 -23.00 31.94 -5.30
CA GLU A 99 -22.87 32.75 -6.52
C GLU A 99 -22.16 34.08 -6.29
N PHE A 100 -22.37 34.69 -5.12
CA PHE A 100 -21.70 35.93 -4.74
C PHE A 100 -20.22 35.67 -4.44
N LEU A 101 -19.94 34.67 -3.60
CA LEU A 101 -18.57 34.33 -3.18
C LEU A 101 -17.72 33.76 -4.33
N TYR A 102 -18.33 33.00 -5.24
CA TYR A 102 -17.62 32.35 -6.34
C TYR A 102 -17.02 33.37 -7.32
N ARG A 103 -17.58 34.57 -7.43
CA ARG A 103 -17.02 35.66 -8.27
C ARG A 103 -15.65 36.15 -7.79
N GLU A 104 -15.36 35.99 -6.51
CA GLU A 104 -14.08 36.37 -5.91
C GLU A 104 -12.97 35.34 -6.19
N ILE A 105 -13.35 34.13 -6.65
CA ILE A 105 -12.43 33.02 -6.86
C ILE A 105 -12.13 32.89 -8.36
N LYS A 106 -10.91 33.22 -8.77
CA LYS A 106 -10.46 33.11 -10.17
C LYS A 106 -9.54 31.91 -10.36
N GLY A 107 -9.78 31.12 -11.41
CA GLY A 107 -8.92 29.98 -11.77
C GLY A 107 -9.24 28.67 -11.05
N TYR A 108 -10.33 28.62 -10.28
CA TYR A 108 -10.79 27.43 -9.56
C TYR A 108 -12.27 27.13 -9.80
N ASP A 109 -12.61 25.84 -9.76
CA ASP A 109 -13.98 25.35 -9.75
C ASP A 109 -14.39 25.01 -8.31
N LEU A 110 -15.65 25.31 -7.96
CA LEU A 110 -16.24 24.93 -6.69
C LEU A 110 -16.53 23.43 -6.67
N VAL A 111 -15.92 22.72 -5.72
CA VAL A 111 -16.16 21.29 -5.48
C VAL A 111 -17.27 21.13 -4.44
N ALA A 112 -17.09 21.69 -3.25
CA ALA A 112 -18.03 21.55 -2.16
C ALA A 112 -18.16 22.84 -1.33
N PRO A 113 -19.37 23.37 -1.16
CA PRO A 113 -19.62 24.51 -0.30
C PRO A 113 -19.97 24.03 1.12
N ASN A 114 -19.25 24.53 2.11
CA ASN A 114 -19.37 24.13 3.52
C ASN A 114 -19.66 25.34 4.42
N ILE A 115 -20.27 25.07 5.58
CA ILE A 115 -20.44 26.05 6.66
C ILE A 115 -19.53 25.63 7.81
N LEU A 116 -18.61 26.52 8.17
CA LEU A 116 -17.67 26.30 9.26
C LEU A 116 -18.11 27.12 10.46
N LYS A 117 -18.19 26.46 11.63
CA LYS A 117 -18.43 27.11 12.91
C LYS A 117 -17.22 26.87 13.82
N THR A 118 -16.61 27.96 14.26
CA THR A 118 -15.54 27.95 15.26
C THR A 118 -16.01 28.67 16.53
N ASP A 119 -15.14 28.76 17.52
CA ASP A 119 -15.28 29.64 18.69
C ASP A 119 -15.23 31.13 18.31
N THR A 120 -14.48 31.48 17.27
CA THR A 120 -14.34 32.86 16.77
C THR A 120 -15.49 33.32 15.87
N GLY A 121 -16.28 32.42 15.29
CA GLY A 121 -17.43 32.83 14.48
C GLY A 121 -17.99 31.78 13.51
N LEU A 122 -18.79 32.27 12.57
CA LEU A 122 -19.38 31.50 11.47
C LEU A 122 -18.76 31.94 10.15
N TYR A 123 -18.35 30.96 9.35
CA TYR A 123 -17.63 31.15 8.10
C TYR A 123 -18.24 30.29 7.00
N LYS A 124 -18.05 30.74 5.75
CA LYS A 124 -18.24 29.91 4.56
C LYS A 124 -16.90 29.33 4.17
N LEU A 125 -16.85 28.03 3.93
CA LEU A 125 -15.64 27.34 3.51
C LEU A 125 -15.92 26.65 2.19
N PHE A 126 -15.14 26.95 1.15
CA PHE A 126 -15.27 26.26 -0.13
C PHE A 126 -14.07 25.35 -0.35
N ILE A 127 -14.37 24.11 -0.76
CA ILE A 127 -13.40 23.18 -1.31
C ILE A 127 -13.34 23.42 -2.81
N LEU A 128 -12.14 23.51 -3.34
CA LEU A 128 -11.86 23.96 -4.68
C LEU A 128 -10.91 23.00 -5.40
N LYS A 129 -11.06 22.93 -6.72
CA LYS A 129 -10.07 22.36 -7.63
C LYS A 129 -9.63 23.43 -8.61
N GLU A 130 -8.39 23.40 -9.07
CA GLU A 130 -7.97 24.28 -10.17
C GLU A 130 -8.75 23.93 -11.45
N VAL A 131 -9.07 24.92 -12.30
CA VAL A 131 -9.81 24.69 -13.56
C VAL A 131 -9.09 23.69 -14.48
N ASN A 132 -7.77 23.61 -14.40
CA ASN A 132 -6.94 22.71 -15.19
C ASN A 132 -6.55 21.41 -14.45
N SER A 133 -7.07 21.18 -13.24
CA SER A 133 -6.85 19.97 -12.46
C SER A 133 -8.18 19.27 -12.17
N GLY A 134 -8.20 17.95 -12.23
CA GLY A 134 -9.37 17.18 -11.78
C GLY A 134 -9.44 17.06 -10.25
N THR A 135 -8.29 17.12 -9.57
CA THR A 135 -8.18 16.78 -8.15
C THR A 135 -8.50 17.98 -7.25
N PRO A 136 -9.37 17.82 -6.24
CA PRO A 136 -9.58 18.83 -5.20
C PRO A 136 -8.28 19.08 -4.43
N SER A 137 -7.76 20.29 -4.48
CA SER A 137 -6.43 20.62 -3.94
C SER A 137 -6.45 21.81 -3.00
N ASN A 138 -7.51 22.62 -3.02
CA ASN A 138 -7.51 23.89 -2.32
C ASN A 138 -8.76 24.12 -1.50
N PHE A 139 -8.66 25.01 -0.52
CA PHE A 139 -9.83 25.58 0.14
C PHE A 139 -9.71 27.09 0.31
N VAL A 140 -10.84 27.75 0.51
CA VAL A 140 -10.91 29.17 0.84
C VAL A 140 -11.96 29.40 1.90
N VAL A 141 -11.71 30.36 2.79
CA VAL A 141 -12.61 30.70 3.89
C VAL A 141 -13.06 32.14 3.73
N PHE A 142 -14.36 32.37 3.89
CA PHE A 142 -15.00 33.68 3.89
C PHE A 142 -15.70 33.92 5.21
N ASN A 143 -15.62 35.15 5.71
CA ASN A 143 -16.42 35.59 6.85
C ASN A 143 -17.90 35.79 6.47
N LYS A 144 -18.72 36.17 7.45
CA LYS A 144 -20.14 36.47 7.26
C LYS A 144 -20.42 37.66 6.32
N SER A 145 -19.48 38.60 6.14
CA SER A 145 -19.62 39.70 5.16
C SER A 145 -19.23 39.29 3.74
N GLY A 146 -18.74 38.06 3.54
CA GLY A 146 -18.29 37.56 2.25
C GLY A 146 -16.86 37.95 1.88
N SER A 147 -16.10 38.51 2.82
CA SER A 147 -14.68 38.81 2.65
C SER A 147 -13.84 37.58 2.94
N GLN A 148 -12.85 37.32 2.10
CA GLN A 148 -11.90 36.22 2.28
C GLN A 148 -11.05 36.45 3.54
N ILE A 149 -10.80 35.39 4.30
CA ILE A 149 -9.92 35.42 5.47
C ILE A 149 -8.46 35.51 5.02
N ASP A 150 -7.70 36.41 5.67
CA ASP A 150 -6.28 36.66 5.41
C ASP A 150 -5.36 36.29 6.59
N ASP A 151 -5.92 35.72 7.67
CA ASP A 151 -5.17 35.21 8.81
C ASP A 151 -4.60 33.81 8.52
N GLU A 152 -3.32 33.78 8.15
CA GLU A 152 -2.60 32.55 7.83
C GLU A 152 -2.54 31.56 9.01
N ARG A 153 -2.39 32.05 10.25
CA ARG A 153 -2.33 31.16 11.43
C ARG A 153 -3.65 30.46 11.64
N PHE A 154 -4.76 31.19 11.50
CA PHE A 154 -6.09 30.60 11.57
C PHE A 154 -6.32 29.53 10.49
N LEU A 155 -5.84 29.77 9.27
CA LEU A 155 -5.98 28.81 8.17
C LEU A 155 -5.10 27.55 8.37
N GLU A 156 -3.90 27.71 8.91
CA GLU A 156 -3.05 26.58 9.30
C GLU A 156 -3.66 25.78 10.46
N ASP A 157 -4.17 26.46 11.48
CA ASP A 157 -4.87 25.82 12.60
C ASP A 157 -6.10 25.03 12.11
N LEU A 158 -6.81 25.52 11.09
CA LEU A 158 -7.91 24.78 10.45
C LEU A 158 -7.41 23.53 9.71
N LYS A 159 -6.29 23.62 9.01
CA LYS A 159 -5.68 22.47 8.30
C LYS A 159 -5.27 21.38 9.29
N ILE A 160 -4.76 21.77 10.46
CA ILE A 160 -4.38 20.85 11.54
C ILE A 160 -5.61 20.30 12.27
N GLY A 161 -6.60 21.15 12.53
CA GLY A 161 -7.77 20.84 13.36
C GLY A 161 -8.91 20.10 12.64
N VAL A 162 -8.97 20.21 11.30
CA VAL A 162 -10.05 19.62 10.48
C VAL A 162 -9.45 18.61 9.50
N SER A 163 -9.72 17.33 9.72
CA SER A 163 -9.16 16.21 8.93
C SER A 163 -9.49 16.30 7.44
N GLU A 164 -10.66 16.81 7.07
CA GLU A 164 -11.08 17.01 5.68
C GLU A 164 -10.26 18.09 4.95
N LEU A 165 -9.58 18.98 5.69
CA LEU A 165 -8.75 20.06 5.15
C LEU A 165 -7.25 19.75 5.18
N ALA A 166 -6.83 18.78 5.99
CA ALA A 166 -5.42 18.47 6.22
C ALA A 166 -4.60 18.24 4.92
N GLY A 167 -5.26 17.69 3.90
CA GLY A 167 -4.67 17.42 2.58
C GLY A 167 -4.77 18.54 1.55
N LEU A 168 -5.31 19.71 1.90
CA LEU A 168 -5.60 20.82 0.98
C LEU A 168 -4.76 22.05 1.32
N ASP A 169 -4.51 22.90 0.32
CA ASP A 169 -3.83 24.18 0.48
C ASP A 169 -4.84 25.33 0.52
N PHE A 170 -4.66 26.29 1.44
CA PHE A 170 -5.55 27.45 1.50
C PHE A 170 -5.14 28.52 0.49
N ILE A 171 -6.15 29.18 -0.09
CA ILE A 171 -5.95 30.35 -0.94
C ILE A 171 -5.92 31.59 -0.05
N MET A 172 -4.85 32.38 -0.16
CA MET A 172 -4.75 33.70 0.47
C MET A 172 -5.31 34.79 -0.46
N PRO A 173 -5.96 35.83 0.09
CA PRO A 173 -6.38 36.98 -0.69
C PRO A 173 -5.15 37.66 -1.29
N SER A 174 -5.20 37.97 -2.59
CA SER A 174 -4.04 38.42 -3.34
C SER A 174 -3.50 39.77 -2.85
N LYS A 175 -2.48 39.78 -2.00
CA LYS A 175 -1.45 40.82 -2.06
C LYS A 175 -0.52 40.44 -3.20
N LYS A 176 -0.27 41.35 -4.16
CA LYS A 176 0.65 41.16 -5.31
C LYS A 176 1.84 40.27 -4.93
N LYS A 177 1.78 38.97 -5.24
CA LYS A 177 2.93 38.08 -5.07
C LYS A 177 3.92 38.46 -6.17
N ILE A 178 5.07 38.96 -5.74
CA ILE A 178 6.28 38.93 -6.56
C ILE A 178 6.48 37.47 -6.94
N VAL A 179 6.59 37.24 -8.24
CA VAL A 179 6.71 35.92 -8.85
C VAL A 179 8.09 35.38 -8.50
N ASP A 180 8.20 34.64 -7.41
CA ASP A 180 9.27 33.65 -7.28
C ASP A 180 8.73 32.34 -7.85
N GLU A 181 9.25 31.99 -9.03
CA GLU A 181 8.95 30.77 -9.78
C GLU A 181 9.58 29.55 -9.09
N THR A 182 9.10 29.18 -7.91
CA THR A 182 9.19 27.77 -7.51
C THR A 182 8.00 27.05 -8.12
N PRO A 183 8.20 26.05 -8.99
CA PRO A 183 7.09 25.28 -9.55
C PRO A 183 6.40 24.54 -8.41
N GLN A 184 5.27 25.09 -7.93
CA GLN A 184 4.37 24.33 -7.06
C GLN A 184 3.92 23.11 -7.87
N VAL A 185 4.38 21.93 -7.45
CA VAL A 185 3.98 20.65 -8.03
C VAL A 185 2.48 20.54 -7.84
N LYS A 186 1.73 20.62 -8.95
CA LYS A 186 0.28 20.51 -8.92
C LYS A 186 -0.12 19.16 -8.36
N ARG A 187 -0.97 19.18 -7.34
CA ARG A 187 -1.51 17.97 -6.74
C ARG A 187 -2.51 17.32 -7.71
N GLU A 188 -2.14 16.16 -8.26
CA GLU A 188 -2.99 15.38 -9.15
C GLU A 188 -2.91 13.89 -8.79
N ILE A 189 -4.07 13.22 -8.75
CA ILE A 189 -4.16 11.77 -8.61
C ILE A 189 -4.23 11.15 -10.00
N VAL A 190 -3.12 10.56 -10.42
CA VAL A 190 -2.96 9.95 -11.75
C VAL A 190 -3.87 8.72 -11.90
N ARG A 191 -4.38 8.49 -13.12
CA ARG A 191 -5.09 7.25 -13.45
C ARG A 191 -4.12 6.11 -13.71
N GLY A 192 -4.34 4.99 -13.02
CA GLY A 192 -3.44 3.84 -13.06
C GLY A 192 -2.29 3.98 -12.07
N LEU A 193 -1.26 3.16 -12.27
CA LEU A 193 -0.04 3.17 -11.47
C LEU A 193 1.15 3.47 -12.38
N THR A 194 2.18 4.11 -11.83
CA THR A 194 3.47 4.23 -12.52
C THR A 194 4.12 2.85 -12.60
N VAL A 195 4.26 2.34 -13.82
CA VAL A 195 4.78 0.99 -14.10
C VAL A 195 6.00 1.01 -15.01
N GLY A 196 6.88 0.02 -14.84
CA GLY A 196 8.04 -0.19 -15.68
C GLY A 196 7.68 -0.88 -17.00
N THR A 197 8.37 -0.50 -18.07
CA THR A 197 8.21 -1.05 -19.42
C THR A 197 9.28 -2.07 -19.79
N GLU A 198 10.26 -2.30 -18.90
CA GLU A 198 11.38 -3.20 -19.14
C GLU A 198 11.33 -4.43 -18.22
N TRP A 199 11.72 -5.59 -18.77
CA TRP A 199 11.73 -6.86 -18.03
C TRP A 199 12.67 -6.86 -16.82
N ALA A 200 13.79 -6.15 -16.92
CA ALA A 200 14.81 -6.08 -15.87
C ALA A 200 14.59 -4.93 -14.85
N ASP A 201 13.57 -4.07 -15.04
CA ASP A 201 13.29 -2.99 -14.10
C ASP A 201 12.74 -3.55 -12.78
N TYR A 202 13.51 -3.37 -11.72
CA TYR A 202 13.21 -3.80 -10.36
C TYR A 202 12.73 -2.66 -9.45
N ARG A 203 12.77 -1.41 -9.93
CA ARG A 203 12.41 -0.20 -9.16
C ARG A 203 10.94 0.18 -9.35
N LEU A 204 10.34 -0.20 -10.48
CA LEU A 204 8.92 0.00 -10.72
C LEU A 204 8.16 -1.33 -10.71
N PRO A 205 6.87 -1.33 -10.33
CA PRO A 205 5.98 -2.44 -10.63
C PRO A 205 6.05 -2.79 -12.11
N ALA A 206 6.00 -4.08 -12.44
CA ALA A 206 6.00 -4.52 -13.83
C ALA A 206 4.70 -4.07 -14.51
N GLY A 207 4.82 -3.37 -15.64
CA GLY A 207 3.66 -3.00 -16.44
C GLY A 207 3.01 -4.19 -17.12
N PRO A 208 1.80 -4.03 -17.67
CA PRO A 208 1.04 -5.13 -18.25
C PRO A 208 1.77 -5.89 -19.37
N THR A 209 2.60 -5.20 -20.15
CA THR A 209 3.39 -5.76 -21.26
C THR A 209 4.62 -6.56 -20.82
N VAL A 210 5.09 -6.35 -19.58
CA VAL A 210 6.26 -7.02 -18.98
C VAL A 210 5.91 -7.78 -17.70
N PHE A 211 4.63 -8.16 -17.57
CA PHE A 211 4.11 -8.99 -16.50
C PHE A 211 4.15 -10.47 -16.91
N VAL A 212 4.43 -11.36 -15.95
CA VAL A 212 4.58 -12.79 -16.23
C VAL A 212 4.17 -13.68 -15.07
N GLY A 213 3.60 -14.84 -15.41
CA GLY A 213 3.12 -15.82 -14.44
C GLY A 213 1.74 -15.47 -13.86
N ARG A 214 1.43 -16.07 -12.72
CA ARG A 214 0.21 -15.92 -11.92
C ARG A 214 -1.06 -16.35 -12.64
N ASN A 215 -0.95 -17.19 -13.67
CA ASN A 215 -2.07 -17.53 -14.56
C ASN A 215 -3.26 -18.13 -13.82
N GLU A 216 -3.02 -19.06 -12.88
CA GLU A 216 -4.08 -19.69 -12.09
C GLU A 216 -4.79 -18.66 -11.20
N PHE A 217 -4.03 -17.85 -10.46
CA PHE A 217 -4.56 -16.78 -9.60
C PHE A 217 -5.37 -15.75 -10.41
N ILE A 218 -4.83 -15.30 -11.55
CA ILE A 218 -5.50 -14.37 -12.47
C ILE A 218 -6.78 -14.99 -13.00
N GLY A 219 -6.73 -16.26 -13.40
CA GLY A 219 -7.89 -17.01 -13.90
C GLY A 219 -9.01 -17.06 -12.87
N GLU A 220 -8.68 -17.39 -11.62
CA GLU A 220 -9.63 -17.45 -10.51
C GLU A 220 -10.30 -16.08 -10.28
N LEU A 221 -9.51 -15.02 -10.11
CA LEU A 221 -10.04 -13.68 -9.84
C LEU A 221 -10.88 -13.14 -11.00
N LEU A 222 -10.41 -13.29 -12.24
CA LEU A 222 -11.17 -12.85 -13.41
C LEU A 222 -12.45 -13.67 -13.61
N SER A 223 -12.42 -14.97 -13.30
CA SER A 223 -13.62 -15.81 -13.37
C SER A 223 -14.69 -15.35 -12.39
N HIS A 224 -14.28 -14.96 -11.17
CA HIS A 224 -15.17 -14.41 -10.14
C HIS A 224 -15.89 -13.15 -10.64
N ILE A 225 -15.17 -12.24 -11.31
CA ILE A 225 -15.74 -11.01 -11.88
C ILE A 225 -16.62 -11.31 -13.11
N LYS A 226 -16.14 -12.15 -14.03
CA LYS A 226 -16.85 -12.48 -15.29
C LYS A 226 -18.17 -13.20 -15.03
N HIS A 227 -18.21 -14.13 -14.09
CA HIS A 227 -19.43 -14.87 -13.71
C HIS A 227 -20.33 -14.12 -12.73
N ASN A 228 -19.98 -12.88 -12.38
CA ASN A 228 -20.72 -12.05 -11.43
C ASN A 228 -20.90 -12.71 -10.05
N GLU A 229 -19.86 -13.39 -9.55
CA GLU A 229 -19.92 -14.10 -8.28
C GLU A 229 -19.92 -13.13 -7.09
N LEU A 230 -20.68 -13.46 -6.05
CA LEU A 230 -20.66 -12.76 -4.79
C LEU A 230 -19.51 -13.25 -3.90
N PRO A 231 -18.91 -12.38 -3.07
CA PRO A 231 -19.17 -10.94 -2.93
C PRO A 231 -18.52 -10.10 -4.05
N HIS A 232 -18.99 -8.86 -4.23
CA HIS A 232 -18.41 -7.90 -5.21
C HIS A 232 -17.29 -7.02 -4.63
N VAL A 233 -17.01 -7.18 -3.34
CA VAL A 233 -15.83 -6.60 -2.68
C VAL A 233 -14.77 -7.68 -2.64
N LEU A 234 -13.63 -7.45 -3.28
CA LEU A 234 -12.52 -8.40 -3.33
C LEU A 234 -11.31 -7.81 -2.60
N GLN A 235 -10.52 -8.67 -1.95
CA GLN A 235 -9.24 -8.29 -1.35
C GLN A 235 -8.12 -9.11 -1.99
N ILE A 236 -7.09 -8.44 -2.51
CA ILE A 236 -5.82 -9.07 -2.90
C ILE A 236 -4.83 -8.85 -1.76
N LYS A 237 -4.43 -9.93 -1.09
CA LYS A 237 -3.58 -9.93 0.09
C LYS A 237 -2.23 -10.52 -0.23
N SER A 238 -1.15 -9.84 0.14
CA SER A 238 0.20 -10.35 -0.09
C SER A 238 1.22 -9.71 0.85
N ARG A 239 2.38 -10.33 1.00
CA ARG A 239 3.53 -9.69 1.64
C ARG A 239 4.16 -8.61 0.75
N SER A 240 4.95 -7.70 1.30
CA SER A 240 5.61 -6.69 0.45
C SER A 240 6.59 -7.34 -0.54
N GLY A 241 6.71 -6.76 -1.73
CA GLY A 241 7.64 -7.20 -2.79
C GLY A 241 7.16 -8.34 -3.71
N VAL A 242 6.07 -9.07 -3.43
CA VAL A 242 5.69 -10.23 -4.29
C VAL A 242 5.01 -9.87 -5.61
N GLY A 243 4.88 -8.58 -5.94
CA GLY A 243 4.33 -8.10 -7.21
C GLY A 243 2.85 -7.71 -7.20
N LYS A 244 2.28 -7.35 -6.04
CA LYS A 244 0.88 -6.93 -5.87
C LYS A 244 0.47 -5.80 -6.82
N SER A 245 1.19 -4.67 -6.80
CA SER A 245 0.91 -3.51 -7.66
C SER A 245 1.02 -3.86 -9.15
N SER A 246 2.01 -4.69 -9.53
CA SER A 246 2.17 -5.19 -10.90
C SER A 246 0.96 -6.03 -11.34
N LEU A 247 0.47 -6.91 -10.46
CA LEU A 247 -0.70 -7.75 -10.70
C LEU A 247 -1.97 -6.90 -10.85
N VAL A 248 -2.18 -5.91 -9.99
CA VAL A 248 -3.34 -5.01 -10.06
C VAL A 248 -3.34 -4.23 -11.37
N SER A 249 -2.20 -3.67 -11.79
CA SER A 249 -2.07 -2.99 -13.08
C SER A 249 -2.33 -3.92 -14.26
N PHE A 250 -1.85 -5.17 -14.20
CA PHE A 250 -2.13 -6.17 -15.22
C PHE A 250 -3.62 -6.54 -15.30
N LEU A 251 -4.28 -6.75 -14.15
CA LEU A 251 -5.71 -7.06 -14.07
C LEU A 251 -6.57 -5.92 -14.62
N GLU A 252 -6.26 -4.68 -14.23
CA GLU A 252 -6.91 -3.48 -14.74
C GLU A 252 -6.80 -3.40 -16.26
N ASN A 253 -5.58 -3.52 -16.80
CA ASN A 253 -5.35 -3.43 -18.24
C ASN A 253 -6.11 -4.53 -19.00
N LYS A 254 -6.09 -5.76 -18.49
CA LYS A 254 -6.79 -6.89 -19.11
C LYS A 254 -8.31 -6.70 -19.12
N LEU A 255 -8.88 -6.20 -18.03
CA LEU A 255 -10.31 -5.90 -17.95
C LEU A 255 -10.69 -4.73 -18.87
N SER A 256 -9.88 -3.67 -18.89
CA SER A 256 -10.07 -2.51 -19.76
C SER A 256 -10.05 -2.92 -21.25
N MET A 257 -9.12 -3.81 -21.66
CA MET A 257 -9.09 -4.39 -23.01
C MET A 257 -10.31 -5.27 -23.31
N ASP A 258 -10.88 -5.93 -22.30
CA ASP A 258 -12.15 -6.68 -22.41
C ASP A 258 -13.39 -5.74 -22.42
N GLY A 259 -13.21 -4.42 -22.42
CA GLY A 259 -14.28 -3.41 -22.47
C GLY A 259 -14.94 -3.13 -21.11
N VAL A 260 -14.35 -3.57 -20.00
CA VAL A 260 -14.84 -3.31 -18.64
C VAL A 260 -14.45 -1.89 -18.22
N ILE A 261 -15.37 -1.17 -17.59
CA ILE A 261 -15.07 0.17 -17.04
C ILE A 261 -14.16 -0.01 -15.82
N THR A 262 -12.97 0.59 -15.86
CA THR A 262 -12.00 0.48 -14.77
C THR A 262 -11.62 1.83 -14.19
N GLU A 263 -11.31 1.84 -12.91
CA GLU A 263 -10.61 2.94 -12.25
C GLU A 263 -9.55 2.32 -11.34
N LEU A 264 -8.31 2.78 -11.46
CA LEU A 264 -7.19 2.34 -10.64
C LEU A 264 -6.43 3.57 -10.15
N HIS A 265 -6.11 3.57 -8.87
CA HIS A 265 -5.28 4.58 -8.22
C HIS A 265 -4.49 3.99 -7.05
N ASP A 266 -3.46 4.73 -6.64
CA ASP A 266 -2.68 4.48 -5.44
C ASP A 266 -3.29 5.26 -4.26
N SER A 267 -3.71 4.58 -3.19
CA SER A 267 -4.34 5.27 -2.05
C SER A 267 -3.38 6.13 -1.23
N ARG A 268 -2.07 6.15 -1.53
CA ARG A 268 -1.11 7.07 -0.89
C ARG A 268 -1.24 8.50 -1.40
N ASP A 269 -1.80 8.69 -2.60
CA ASP A 269 -2.04 10.00 -3.21
C ASP A 269 -3.36 10.64 -2.74
N VAL A 270 -4.21 9.85 -2.05
CA VAL A 270 -5.47 10.27 -1.45
C VAL A 270 -5.20 10.91 -0.09
N LYS A 271 -5.59 12.18 0.07
CA LYS A 271 -5.33 12.96 1.29
C LYS A 271 -6.62 13.41 2.00
N THR A 272 -7.76 13.40 1.31
CA THR A 272 -9.07 13.81 1.83
C THR A 272 -10.20 12.91 1.31
N ILE A 273 -11.39 13.03 1.91
CA ILE A 273 -12.59 12.35 1.40
C ILE A 273 -13.01 12.84 0.01
N TYR A 274 -12.74 14.11 -0.33
CA TYR A 274 -13.09 14.70 -1.62
C TYR A 274 -12.28 14.10 -2.77
N ASP A 275 -11.06 13.62 -2.48
CA ASP A 275 -10.28 12.85 -3.45
C ASP A 275 -10.95 11.52 -3.79
N VAL A 276 -11.52 10.85 -2.79
CA VAL A 276 -12.26 9.60 -2.99
C VAL A 276 -13.53 9.88 -3.80
N PHE A 277 -14.24 10.97 -3.52
CA PHE A 277 -15.39 11.40 -4.30
C PHE A 277 -15.02 11.72 -5.76
N TYR A 278 -13.87 12.37 -5.98
CA TYR A 278 -13.33 12.61 -7.33
C TYR A 278 -13.00 11.30 -8.06
N LEU A 279 -12.39 10.32 -7.37
CA LEU A 279 -12.10 9.00 -7.96
C LEU A 279 -13.40 8.26 -8.35
N VAL A 280 -14.45 8.35 -7.52
CA VAL A 280 -15.77 7.78 -7.88
C VAL A 280 -16.40 8.54 -9.05
N GLN A 281 -16.26 9.87 -9.11
CA GLN A 281 -16.71 10.66 -10.26
C GLN A 281 -16.02 10.20 -11.55
N ARG A 282 -14.70 9.98 -11.53
CA ARG A 282 -13.94 9.42 -12.67
C ARG A 282 -14.41 8.02 -13.07
N PHE A 283 -14.62 7.15 -12.07
CA PHE A 283 -15.08 5.79 -12.29
C PHE A 283 -16.49 5.72 -12.90
N THR A 284 -17.38 6.59 -12.42
CA THR A 284 -18.78 6.66 -12.86
C THR A 284 -18.98 7.55 -14.09
N GLN A 285 -17.95 8.29 -14.50
CA GLN A 285 -18.01 9.31 -15.55
C GLN A 285 -19.08 10.39 -15.30
N SER A 286 -19.38 10.68 -14.03
CA SER A 286 -20.32 11.72 -13.63
C SER A 286 -19.81 13.11 -14.04
N SER A 287 -20.71 14.05 -14.34
CA SER A 287 -20.34 15.43 -14.68
C SER A 287 -19.91 16.27 -13.46
N ILE A 288 -20.22 15.81 -12.24
CA ILE A 288 -19.95 16.52 -10.99
C ILE A 288 -19.28 15.60 -9.97
N ILE A 289 -18.43 16.17 -9.11
CA ILE A 289 -17.88 15.48 -7.95
C ILE A 289 -18.97 15.45 -6.88
N ALA A 290 -19.21 14.27 -6.28
CA ALA A 290 -20.14 14.16 -5.16
C ALA A 290 -19.65 15.01 -3.98
N THR A 291 -20.56 15.69 -3.30
CA THR A 291 -20.26 16.48 -2.09
C THR A 291 -20.60 15.74 -0.81
N ASN A 292 -21.33 14.64 -0.92
CA ASN A 292 -21.80 13.82 0.17
C ASN A 292 -22.08 12.39 -0.29
N PHE A 293 -22.33 11.50 0.66
CA PHE A 293 -22.55 10.08 0.40
C PHE A 293 -23.84 9.77 -0.39
N ILE A 294 -24.85 10.63 -0.40
CA ILE A 294 -26.08 10.43 -1.18
C ILE A 294 -25.78 10.56 -2.67
N GLU A 295 -25.14 11.66 -3.04
CA GLU A 295 -24.73 11.91 -4.41
C GLU A 295 -23.76 10.83 -4.90
N LEU A 296 -22.88 10.34 -4.03
CA LEU A 296 -22.00 9.22 -4.34
C LEU A 296 -22.79 7.92 -4.60
N ASP A 297 -23.77 7.60 -3.76
CA ASP A 297 -24.65 6.44 -3.95
C ASP A 297 -25.46 6.55 -5.25
N GLU A 298 -25.95 7.73 -5.59
CA GLU A 298 -26.63 8.00 -6.86
C GLU A 298 -25.72 7.80 -8.06
N GLN A 299 -24.48 8.29 -8.01
CA GLN A 299 -23.48 8.08 -9.07
C GLN A 299 -23.20 6.58 -9.29
N LEU A 300 -23.03 5.81 -8.21
CA LEU A 300 -22.82 4.35 -8.31
C LEU A 300 -24.06 3.62 -8.83
N LYS A 301 -25.28 4.03 -8.43
CA LYS A 301 -26.53 3.49 -8.98
C LYS A 301 -26.67 3.78 -10.47
N ASN A 302 -26.36 5.00 -10.90
CA ASN A 302 -26.42 5.40 -12.30
C ASN A 302 -25.43 4.62 -13.15
N LEU A 303 -24.20 4.43 -12.66
CA LEU A 303 -23.22 3.54 -13.28
C LEU A 303 -23.80 2.12 -13.42
N GLN A 304 -24.33 1.56 -12.34
CA GLN A 304 -24.93 0.22 -12.35
C GLN A 304 -26.07 0.07 -13.38
N LEU A 305 -26.92 1.08 -13.52
CA LEU A 305 -27.99 1.10 -14.52
C LEU A 305 -27.43 1.19 -15.95
N SER A 306 -26.34 1.94 -16.16
CA SER A 306 -25.72 2.12 -17.47
C SER A 306 -24.98 0.88 -17.98
N LEU A 307 -24.58 -0.04 -17.09
CA LEU A 307 -23.74 -1.18 -17.44
C LEU A 307 -24.41 -2.18 -18.40
N ASN A 308 -25.74 -2.29 -18.44
CA ASN A 308 -26.45 -3.21 -19.37
C ASN A 308 -25.86 -4.63 -19.46
N GLY A 309 -25.40 -5.20 -18.33
CA GLY A 309 -24.77 -6.53 -18.26
C GLY A 309 -23.23 -6.52 -18.31
N GLN A 310 -22.60 -5.40 -18.68
CA GLN A 310 -21.17 -5.16 -18.53
C GLN A 310 -20.76 -5.07 -17.05
N LYS A 311 -19.45 -5.04 -16.81
CA LYS A 311 -18.86 -4.89 -15.48
C LYS A 311 -18.14 -3.56 -15.34
N ALA A 312 -18.03 -3.10 -14.10
CA ALA A 312 -17.13 -2.02 -13.73
C ALA A 312 -16.31 -2.43 -12.51
N VAL A 313 -15.02 -2.11 -12.48
CA VAL A 313 -14.11 -2.51 -11.40
C VAL A 313 -13.29 -1.33 -10.91
N PHE A 314 -13.44 -1.03 -9.62
CA PHE A 314 -12.71 0.03 -8.92
C PHE A 314 -11.56 -0.57 -8.11
N PHE A 315 -10.33 -0.34 -8.53
CA PHE A 315 -9.12 -0.87 -7.91
C PHE A 315 -8.48 0.16 -6.97
N VAL A 316 -8.18 -0.28 -5.75
CA VAL A 316 -7.46 0.51 -4.74
C VAL A 316 -6.17 -0.22 -4.41
N ASP A 317 -5.03 0.27 -4.93
CA ASP A 317 -3.72 -0.24 -4.52
C ASP A 317 -3.23 0.45 -3.25
N GLN A 318 -2.35 -0.22 -2.51
CA GLN A 318 -1.75 0.27 -1.26
C GLN A 318 -2.78 0.62 -0.17
N PHE A 319 -3.94 -0.07 -0.13
CA PHE A 319 -5.08 0.27 0.74
C PHE A 319 -4.71 0.42 2.23
N GLU A 320 -3.66 -0.25 2.70
CA GLU A 320 -3.07 -0.04 4.04
C GLU A 320 -2.72 1.41 4.37
N SER A 321 -2.44 2.27 3.37
CA SER A 321 -2.12 3.69 3.58
C SER A 321 -3.28 4.47 4.21
N THR A 322 -4.51 3.97 4.06
CA THR A 322 -5.71 4.62 4.62
C THR A 322 -5.85 4.39 6.12
N PHE A 323 -5.12 3.44 6.72
CA PHE A 323 -5.34 3.03 8.11
C PHE A 323 -4.94 4.09 9.15
N SER A 324 -4.12 5.07 8.73
CA SER A 324 -3.74 6.23 9.55
C SER A 324 -4.79 7.34 9.54
N ASN A 325 -5.69 7.36 8.54
CA ASN A 325 -6.73 8.36 8.35
C ASN A 325 -8.13 7.70 8.34
N PRO A 326 -8.82 7.67 9.50
CA PRO A 326 -10.13 7.06 9.64
C PRO A 326 -11.19 7.56 8.66
N ASP A 327 -11.18 8.84 8.30
CA ASP A 327 -12.22 9.41 7.43
C ASP A 327 -12.11 8.88 5.99
N ILE A 328 -10.89 8.76 5.47
CA ILE A 328 -10.63 8.17 4.15
C ILE A 328 -10.96 6.68 4.15
N PHE A 329 -10.54 5.97 5.21
CA PHE A 329 -10.85 4.54 5.37
C PHE A 329 -12.37 4.30 5.41
N ASP A 330 -13.09 5.06 6.25
CA ASP A 330 -14.55 4.96 6.40
C ASP A 330 -15.26 5.29 5.08
N CYS A 331 -14.73 6.21 4.27
CA CYS A 331 -15.24 6.50 2.94
C CYS A 331 -15.11 5.28 1.99
N TYR A 332 -13.96 4.60 1.96
CA TYR A 332 -13.82 3.36 1.17
C TYR A 332 -14.68 2.22 1.71
N GLU A 333 -14.80 2.08 3.04
CA GLU A 333 -15.70 1.12 3.67
C GLU A 333 -17.16 1.38 3.26
N TYR A 334 -17.56 2.65 3.23
CA TYR A 334 -18.89 3.07 2.77
C TYR A 334 -19.13 2.66 1.32
N ILE A 335 -18.19 2.97 0.41
CA ILE A 335 -18.28 2.58 -1.00
C ILE A 335 -18.41 1.06 -1.16
N ALA A 336 -17.60 0.28 -0.43
CA ALA A 336 -17.67 -1.19 -0.46
C ALA A 336 -19.05 -1.71 -0.02
N ASN A 337 -19.62 -1.10 1.01
CA ASN A 337 -20.95 -1.41 1.49
C ASN A 337 -22.04 -1.02 0.47
N SER A 338 -21.91 0.15 -0.18
CA SER A 338 -22.84 0.59 -1.24
C SER A 338 -22.79 -0.34 -2.46
N ILE A 339 -21.60 -0.73 -2.92
CA ILE A 339 -21.41 -1.71 -4.00
C ILE A 339 -22.05 -3.06 -3.64
N THR A 340 -21.90 -3.51 -2.39
CA THR A 340 -22.54 -4.75 -1.92
C THR A 340 -24.07 -4.68 -1.99
N LYS A 341 -24.66 -3.51 -1.69
CA LYS A 341 -26.11 -3.30 -1.77
C LYS A 341 -26.65 -3.29 -3.20
N LEU A 342 -25.86 -2.80 -4.16
CA LEU A 342 -26.27 -2.74 -5.57
C LEU A 342 -26.53 -4.13 -6.18
N ARG A 343 -25.81 -5.17 -5.70
CA ARG A 343 -25.92 -6.57 -6.20
C ARG A 343 -25.90 -6.68 -7.73
N GLY A 344 -25.06 -5.90 -8.40
CA GLY A 344 -24.98 -5.85 -9.87
C GLY A 344 -23.58 -6.13 -10.44
N GLY A 345 -23.17 -5.40 -11.48
CA GLY A 345 -21.91 -5.57 -12.19
C GLY A 345 -20.76 -4.68 -11.70
N VAL A 346 -20.97 -3.91 -10.64
CA VAL A 346 -19.93 -3.04 -10.04
C VAL A 346 -19.15 -3.81 -8.97
N TYR A 347 -17.82 -3.74 -9.05
CA TYR A 347 -16.87 -4.36 -8.12
C TYR A 347 -15.91 -3.35 -7.53
N ILE A 348 -15.41 -3.63 -6.33
CA ILE A 348 -14.26 -2.93 -5.74
C ILE A 348 -13.21 -3.95 -5.30
N VAL A 349 -11.94 -3.66 -5.60
CA VAL A 349 -10.80 -4.54 -5.31
C VAL A 349 -9.80 -3.78 -4.46
N PHE A 350 -9.63 -4.21 -3.20
CA PHE A 350 -8.62 -3.68 -2.29
C PHE A 350 -7.35 -4.53 -2.36
N ALA A 351 -6.26 -3.96 -2.86
CA ALA A 351 -4.96 -4.59 -2.81
C ALA A 351 -4.18 -4.10 -1.58
N ARG A 352 -3.89 -5.03 -0.65
CA ARG A 352 -3.27 -4.70 0.63
C ARG A 352 -2.25 -5.69 1.16
N LYS A 353 -1.41 -5.22 2.07
CA LYS A 353 -0.47 -6.06 2.82
C LYS A 353 -1.17 -7.06 3.74
N ASN A 354 -0.59 -8.24 3.94
CA ASN A 354 -1.07 -9.27 4.88
C ASN A 354 -0.10 -9.54 6.04
N ASP A 355 1.13 -9.05 5.92
CA ASP A 355 2.26 -9.15 6.82
C ASP A 355 2.28 -7.96 7.78
N GLN A 356 1.79 -8.17 9.00
CA GLN A 356 2.38 -7.70 10.28
C GLN A 356 1.30 -7.50 11.36
N LEU A 357 1.62 -7.94 12.58
CA LEU A 357 0.96 -7.53 13.83
C LEU A 357 1.04 -5.99 14.04
N THR A 358 2.11 -5.34 13.58
CA THR A 358 2.34 -3.88 13.68
C THR A 358 1.49 -3.02 12.74
N THR A 359 0.91 -3.58 11.67
CA THR A 359 -0.04 -2.82 10.81
C THR A 359 -1.36 -2.54 11.55
N TYR A 360 -1.67 -3.34 12.58
CA TYR A 360 -2.95 -3.30 13.28
C TYR A 360 -2.85 -2.67 14.67
N ASP A 361 -1.74 -2.88 15.39
CA ASP A 361 -1.59 -2.43 16.78
C ASP A 361 -1.65 -0.90 16.94
N ASN A 362 -1.30 -0.14 15.89
CA ASN A 362 -1.42 1.33 15.85
C ASN A 362 -2.49 1.84 14.87
N SER A 363 -3.29 0.94 14.28
CA SER A 363 -4.33 1.36 13.34
C SER A 363 -5.48 2.05 14.08
N LYS A 364 -5.96 3.19 13.54
CA LYS A 364 -7.11 3.91 14.10
C LYS A 364 -8.45 3.34 13.61
N VAL A 365 -8.42 2.23 12.86
CA VAL A 365 -9.55 1.71 12.07
C VAL A 365 -9.73 0.21 12.27
N SER A 366 -10.94 -0.31 12.03
CA SER A 366 -11.24 -1.74 12.12
C SER A 366 -11.52 -2.33 10.74
N LEU A 367 -10.85 -3.43 10.39
CA LEU A 367 -11.11 -4.15 9.14
C LEU A 367 -12.30 -5.12 9.20
N ASN A 368 -12.98 -5.23 10.34
CA ASN A 368 -14.00 -6.27 10.55
C ASN A 368 -15.10 -6.23 9.48
N ARG A 369 -15.59 -5.03 9.15
CA ARG A 369 -16.67 -4.89 8.17
C ARG A 369 -16.19 -5.18 6.75
N ILE A 370 -15.04 -4.65 6.34
CA ILE A 370 -14.47 -4.97 5.02
C ILE A 370 -14.25 -6.48 4.87
N ASN A 371 -13.72 -7.15 5.91
CA ASN A 371 -13.52 -8.60 5.88
C ASN A 371 -14.85 -9.37 5.80
N GLN A 372 -15.93 -8.89 6.41
CA GLN A 372 -17.26 -9.51 6.29
C GLN A 372 -17.89 -9.31 4.91
N LEU A 373 -17.64 -8.15 4.27
CA LEU A 373 -18.20 -7.81 2.98
C LEU A 373 -17.45 -8.45 1.79
N SER A 374 -16.28 -9.05 2.01
CA SER A 374 -15.34 -9.36 0.92
C SER A 374 -14.82 -10.80 0.87
N LYS A 375 -14.37 -11.19 -0.33
CA LYS A 375 -13.61 -12.42 -0.58
C LYS A 375 -12.13 -12.09 -0.67
N SER A 376 -11.30 -12.84 0.07
CA SER A 376 -9.85 -12.63 0.11
C SER A 376 -9.13 -13.62 -0.82
N PHE A 377 -8.30 -13.09 -1.70
CA PHE A 377 -7.36 -13.83 -2.53
C PHE A 377 -5.94 -13.55 -2.02
N THR A 378 -5.22 -14.59 -1.61
CA THR A 378 -3.84 -14.43 -1.15
C THR A 378 -2.89 -14.70 -2.30
N LEU A 379 -2.18 -13.66 -2.76
CA LEU A 379 -1.20 -13.77 -3.83
C LEU A 379 -0.01 -14.61 -3.33
N PRO A 380 0.27 -15.78 -3.93
CA PRO A 380 1.38 -16.62 -3.50
C PRO A 380 2.74 -15.98 -3.83
N ASP A 381 3.81 -16.62 -3.36
CA ASP A 381 5.16 -16.31 -3.80
C ASP A 381 5.40 -16.76 -5.23
N PHE A 382 6.41 -16.22 -5.88
CA PHE A 382 6.74 -16.56 -7.26
C PHE A 382 7.31 -17.98 -7.34
N GLU A 383 6.70 -18.82 -8.16
CA GLU A 383 7.13 -20.20 -8.32
C GLU A 383 8.43 -20.30 -9.13
N ASN A 384 9.09 -21.46 -9.03
CA ASN A 384 10.29 -21.74 -9.83
C ASN A 384 10.01 -21.63 -11.34
N LYS A 385 8.86 -22.13 -11.81
CA LYS A 385 8.48 -22.06 -13.24
C LYS A 385 8.33 -20.61 -13.71
N GLU A 386 7.71 -19.77 -12.89
CA GLU A 386 7.51 -18.36 -13.16
C GLU A 386 8.83 -17.58 -13.14
N SER A 387 9.72 -17.94 -12.20
CA SER A 387 11.06 -17.36 -12.09
C SER A 387 11.92 -17.68 -13.32
N ILE A 388 11.85 -18.92 -13.81
CA ILE A 388 12.51 -19.33 -15.06
C ILE A 388 11.95 -18.54 -16.25
N LEU A 389 10.62 -18.44 -16.35
CA LEU A 389 9.97 -17.72 -17.44
C LEU A 389 10.34 -16.23 -17.45
N LEU A 390 10.40 -15.58 -16.28
CA LEU A 390 10.87 -14.19 -16.18
C LEU A 390 12.33 -14.05 -16.64
N LEU A 391 13.20 -14.96 -16.25
CA LEU A 391 14.59 -14.95 -16.71
C LEU A 391 14.67 -15.12 -18.23
N GLU A 392 13.92 -16.06 -18.81
CA GLU A 392 13.87 -16.27 -20.26
C GLU A 392 13.49 -14.98 -20.98
N LYS A 393 12.45 -14.28 -20.49
CA LYS A 393 12.06 -12.97 -21.01
C LYS A 393 13.13 -11.90 -20.85
N ILE A 394 13.86 -11.87 -19.74
CA ILE A 394 14.99 -10.94 -19.59
C ILE A 394 16.11 -11.29 -20.60
N ASN A 395 16.48 -12.56 -20.74
CA ASN A 395 17.52 -13.00 -21.67
C ASN A 395 17.15 -12.75 -23.14
N GLU A 396 15.88 -12.96 -23.54
CA GLU A 396 15.38 -12.64 -24.89
C GLU A 396 15.58 -11.16 -25.26
N ASN A 397 15.56 -10.28 -24.25
CA ASN A 397 15.63 -8.83 -24.42
C ASN A 397 16.99 -8.24 -24.01
N ASN A 398 18.02 -9.06 -23.81
CA ASN A 398 19.37 -8.61 -23.42
C ASN A 398 20.45 -9.26 -24.29
N SER A 399 21.47 -8.48 -24.66
CA SER A 399 22.62 -8.98 -25.42
C SER A 399 23.50 -9.95 -24.63
N ASN A 400 23.54 -9.79 -23.30
CA ASN A 400 24.35 -10.62 -22.41
C ASN A 400 23.47 -11.70 -21.79
N ILE A 401 23.60 -12.92 -22.31
CA ILE A 401 22.80 -14.06 -21.88
C ILE A 401 23.34 -14.59 -20.54
N LEU A 402 22.47 -14.69 -19.54
CA LEU A 402 22.78 -15.39 -18.31
C LEU A 402 22.83 -16.90 -18.56
N SER A 403 23.91 -17.55 -18.14
CA SER A 403 24.09 -18.99 -18.30
C SER A 403 23.05 -19.77 -17.49
N LYS A 404 22.68 -20.96 -17.98
CA LYS A 404 21.79 -21.86 -17.22
C LYS A 404 22.42 -22.33 -15.89
N GLU A 405 23.73 -22.20 -15.73
CA GLU A 405 24.46 -22.58 -14.50
C GLU A 405 24.15 -21.63 -13.33
N ILE A 406 23.97 -20.32 -13.57
CA ILE A 406 23.72 -19.33 -12.50
C ILE A 406 22.26 -19.30 -12.02
N LEU A 407 21.34 -19.76 -12.87
CA LEU A 407 19.90 -19.61 -12.64
C LEU A 407 19.40 -20.23 -11.33
N PRO A 408 19.76 -21.47 -10.94
CA PRO A 408 19.32 -22.02 -9.66
C PRO A 408 19.76 -21.20 -8.46
N TYR A 409 20.89 -20.49 -8.56
CA TYR A 409 21.46 -19.68 -7.49
C TYR A 409 20.71 -18.36 -7.35
N ILE A 410 20.38 -17.72 -8.47
CA ILE A 410 19.56 -16.51 -8.49
C ILE A 410 18.16 -16.81 -7.95
N ILE A 411 17.56 -17.94 -8.33
CA ILE A 411 16.22 -18.34 -7.85
C ILE A 411 16.26 -18.63 -6.34
N GLU A 412 17.26 -19.39 -5.85
CA GLU A 412 17.46 -19.65 -4.42
C GLU A 412 17.63 -18.35 -3.63
N PHE A 413 18.38 -17.38 -4.18
CA PHE A 413 18.61 -16.08 -3.56
C PHE A 413 17.36 -15.19 -3.56
N ALA A 414 16.58 -15.22 -4.64
CA ALA A 414 15.38 -14.40 -4.79
C ALA A 414 14.20 -14.85 -3.92
N GLN A 415 14.19 -16.11 -3.46
CA GLN A 415 13.21 -16.65 -2.51
C GLN A 415 11.74 -16.42 -2.90
N GLY A 416 11.45 -16.47 -4.21
CA GLY A 416 10.09 -16.25 -4.73
C GLY A 416 9.64 -14.79 -4.72
N PHE A 417 10.55 -13.82 -4.53
CA PHE A 417 10.28 -12.40 -4.72
C PHE A 417 10.66 -11.94 -6.13
N PRO A 418 9.71 -11.51 -6.97
CA PRO A 418 10.00 -11.04 -8.33
C PRO A 418 10.96 -9.84 -8.37
N TRP A 419 10.81 -8.89 -7.44
CA TRP A 419 11.68 -7.70 -7.39
C TRP A 419 13.14 -8.09 -7.10
N LEU A 420 13.36 -9.02 -6.17
CA LEU A 420 14.70 -9.48 -5.79
C LEU A 420 15.32 -10.27 -6.92
N LEU A 421 14.53 -11.13 -7.59
CA LEU A 421 14.93 -11.83 -8.79
C LEU A 421 15.45 -10.85 -9.86
N LYS A 422 14.67 -9.80 -10.19
CA LYS A 422 15.10 -8.77 -11.15
C LYS A 422 16.33 -8.01 -10.68
N ARG A 423 16.41 -7.60 -9.40
CA ARG A 423 17.56 -6.88 -8.85
C ARG A 423 18.85 -7.70 -8.93
N THR A 424 18.78 -8.97 -8.55
CA THR A 424 19.92 -9.89 -8.61
C THR A 424 20.36 -10.12 -10.06
N ILE A 425 19.41 -10.30 -10.98
CA ILE A 425 19.73 -10.40 -12.41
C ILE A 425 20.42 -9.13 -12.91
N ALA A 426 19.90 -7.95 -12.58
CA ALA A 426 20.50 -6.67 -12.96
C ALA A 426 21.94 -6.52 -12.42
N HIS A 427 22.17 -6.92 -11.17
CA HIS A 427 23.50 -6.94 -10.55
C HIS A 427 24.47 -7.87 -11.29
N VAL A 428 24.07 -9.11 -11.56
CA VAL A 428 24.90 -10.09 -12.28
C VAL A 428 25.22 -9.60 -13.69
N LEU A 429 24.25 -9.02 -14.40
CA LEU A 429 24.45 -8.44 -15.73
C LEU A 429 25.45 -7.27 -15.69
N LYS A 430 25.39 -6.40 -14.66
CA LYS A 430 26.35 -5.30 -14.47
C LYS A 430 27.77 -5.82 -14.26
N LEU A 431 27.97 -6.82 -13.41
CA LEU A 431 29.30 -7.38 -13.14
C LEU A 431 29.87 -8.11 -14.36
N THR A 432 29.03 -8.86 -15.08
CA THR A 432 29.43 -9.51 -16.33
C THR A 432 29.90 -8.49 -17.38
N ARG A 433 29.25 -7.32 -17.46
CA ARG A 433 29.69 -6.21 -18.35
C ARG A 433 31.04 -5.60 -17.93
N LYS A 434 31.38 -5.64 -16.63
CA LYS A 434 32.66 -5.16 -16.10
C LYS A 434 33.82 -6.17 -16.27
N GLY A 435 33.54 -7.35 -16.85
CA GLY A 435 34.55 -8.37 -17.16
C GLY A 435 34.64 -9.51 -16.15
N ASP A 436 33.80 -9.53 -15.11
CA ASP A 436 33.73 -10.67 -14.18
C ASP A 436 33.12 -11.90 -14.88
N SER A 437 33.72 -13.08 -14.68
CA SER A 437 33.13 -14.31 -15.19
C SER A 437 31.89 -14.67 -14.34
N GLN A 438 30.82 -15.14 -14.97
CA GLN A 438 29.62 -15.57 -14.24
C GLN A 438 29.91 -16.67 -13.21
N ARG A 439 30.96 -17.48 -13.42
CA ARG A 439 31.42 -18.49 -12.47
C ARG A 439 32.10 -17.88 -11.25
N ASP A 440 32.87 -16.82 -11.43
CA ASP A 440 33.47 -16.08 -10.32
C ASP A 440 32.40 -15.41 -9.47
N LEU A 441 31.32 -14.89 -10.08
CA LEU A 441 30.16 -14.33 -9.36
C LEU A 441 29.42 -15.36 -8.51
N ILE A 442 29.27 -16.58 -9.00
CA ILE A 442 28.69 -17.70 -8.22
C ILE A 442 29.56 -18.02 -7.00
N SER A 443 30.88 -17.97 -7.15
CA SER A 443 31.86 -18.30 -6.10
C SER A 443 32.04 -17.17 -5.07
N ALA A 444 32.06 -15.92 -5.56
CA ALA A 444 32.04 -14.70 -4.77
C ALA A 444 30.71 -14.51 -4.06
N GLY A 445 29.66 -15.22 -4.53
CA GLY A 445 28.29 -15.46 -4.06
C GLY A 445 27.53 -14.27 -3.49
N LEU A 446 26.28 -14.17 -3.93
CA LEU A 446 25.42 -13.01 -3.78
C LEU A 446 25.05 -12.76 -2.30
N LYS A 447 25.39 -11.57 -1.78
CA LYS A 447 24.83 -11.08 -0.52
C LYS A 447 23.86 -9.93 -0.80
N LEU A 448 22.85 -9.82 0.04
CA LEU A 448 21.83 -8.78 -0.10
C LEU A 448 22.37 -7.39 0.27
N ASN A 449 23.34 -7.31 1.19
CA ASN A 449 24.04 -6.06 1.49
C ASN A 449 24.69 -5.47 0.24
N ASP A 450 25.39 -6.30 -0.54
CA ASP A 450 26.09 -5.86 -1.75
C ASP A 450 25.10 -5.23 -2.75
N LEU A 451 23.84 -5.68 -2.78
CA LEU A 451 22.81 -5.12 -3.65
C LEU A 451 22.37 -3.72 -3.21
N PHE A 452 22.31 -3.43 -1.91
CA PHE A 452 21.90 -2.11 -1.42
C PHE A 452 23.07 -1.13 -1.37
N GLU A 453 24.25 -1.57 -0.95
CA GLU A 453 25.46 -0.74 -0.96
C GLU A 453 25.77 -0.24 -2.39
N GLU A 454 25.60 -1.10 -3.40
CA GLU A 454 25.76 -0.72 -4.81
C GLU A 454 24.79 0.42 -5.22
N GLU A 455 23.60 0.51 -4.62
CA GLU A 455 22.66 1.59 -4.90
C GLU A 455 23.04 2.90 -4.21
N LEU A 456 23.77 2.82 -3.11
CA LEU A 456 24.24 3.96 -2.32
C LEU A 456 25.63 4.47 -2.75
N GLU A 457 26.36 3.75 -3.60
CA GLU A 457 27.69 4.13 -4.11
C GLU A 457 27.72 5.54 -4.75
N GLY A 458 26.61 6.01 -5.31
CA GLY A 458 26.50 7.32 -5.96
C GLY A 458 26.25 8.50 -5.02
N LEU A 459 26.04 8.25 -3.73
CA LEU A 459 25.72 9.27 -2.72
C LEU A 459 26.91 9.54 -1.81
N ASP A 460 27.11 10.80 -1.44
CA ASP A 460 28.03 11.15 -0.35
C ASP A 460 27.41 10.88 1.03
N GLU A 461 28.20 11.01 2.10
CA GLU A 461 27.73 10.71 3.47
C GLU A 461 26.61 11.63 3.94
N ILE A 462 26.55 12.88 3.46
CA ILE A 462 25.49 13.83 3.83
C ILE A 462 24.20 13.45 3.11
N GLU A 463 24.29 13.11 1.82
CA GLU A 463 23.17 12.66 1.02
C GLU A 463 22.59 11.33 1.52
N LYS A 464 23.44 10.41 2.01
CA LYS A 464 23.01 9.17 2.67
C LYS A 464 22.26 9.46 3.96
N ASP A 465 22.77 10.34 4.82
CA ASP A 465 22.09 10.74 6.06
C ASP A 465 20.72 11.39 5.76
N TYR A 466 20.67 12.25 4.75
CA TYR A 466 19.41 12.80 4.25
C TYR A 466 18.45 11.73 3.75
N LEU A 467 18.91 10.78 2.93
CA LEU A 467 18.08 9.69 2.41
C LEU A 467 17.48 8.86 3.56
N VAL A 468 18.25 8.55 4.60
CA VAL A 468 17.77 7.82 5.79
C VAL A 468 16.70 8.62 6.52
N LYS A 469 16.95 9.92 6.77
CA LYS A 469 15.98 10.81 7.42
C LYS A 469 14.70 10.96 6.61
N ILE A 470 14.81 11.16 5.30
CA ILE A 470 13.66 11.26 4.38
C ILE A 470 12.89 9.94 4.40
N ALA A 471 13.56 8.80 4.22
CA ALA A 471 12.92 7.48 4.18
C ALA A 471 12.09 7.17 5.43
N ALA A 472 12.51 7.64 6.60
CA ALA A 472 11.75 7.49 7.84
C ALA A 472 10.42 8.27 7.87
N LYS A 473 10.28 9.28 7.00
CA LYS A 473 9.09 10.14 6.87
C LYS A 473 8.19 9.78 5.70
N LEU A 474 8.70 9.04 4.72
CA LEU A 474 7.90 8.60 3.57
C LEU A 474 6.77 7.64 4.00
N PRO A 475 5.66 7.55 3.26
CA PRO A 475 5.28 8.41 2.14
C PRO A 475 4.88 9.82 2.60
N ALA A 476 5.39 10.87 1.94
CA ALA A 476 5.15 12.26 2.34
C ALA A 476 5.12 13.21 1.13
N GLY A 477 4.40 14.33 1.26
CA GLY A 477 4.41 15.41 0.25
C GLY A 477 5.61 16.34 0.40
N PHE A 478 5.85 17.19 -0.60
CA PHE A 478 6.95 18.18 -0.53
C PHE A 478 6.82 19.13 0.66
N ASN A 479 5.66 19.76 0.85
CA ASN A 479 5.42 20.71 1.94
C ASN A 479 5.56 20.05 3.33
N GLU A 480 5.11 18.80 3.46
CA GLU A 480 5.26 18.03 4.69
C GLU A 480 6.73 17.75 5.01
N LEU A 481 7.51 17.33 4.01
CA LEU A 481 8.96 17.14 4.18
C LEU A 481 9.65 18.47 4.48
N GLN A 482 9.30 19.56 3.80
CA GLN A 482 9.89 20.87 4.04
C GLN A 482 9.68 21.34 5.49
N TYR A 483 8.47 21.18 6.02
CA TYR A 483 8.17 21.47 7.42
C TYR A 483 8.95 20.59 8.39
N GLN A 484 9.04 19.28 8.11
CA GLN A 484 9.75 18.32 8.97
C GLN A 484 11.28 18.49 8.96
N PHE A 485 11.82 19.21 7.97
CA PHE A 485 13.23 19.51 7.80
C PHE A 485 13.53 21.00 8.07
N ASP A 486 12.65 21.70 8.81
CA ASP A 486 12.84 23.10 9.20
C ASP A 486 13.19 24.02 8.01
N GLU A 487 12.55 23.80 6.87
CA GLU A 487 12.75 24.53 5.61
C GLU A 487 14.19 24.49 5.06
N ASP A 488 14.96 23.45 5.35
CA ASP A 488 16.34 23.33 4.87
C ASP A 488 16.42 23.40 3.34
N PRO A 489 17.12 24.40 2.75
CA PRO A 489 17.23 24.58 1.30
C PRO A 489 17.98 23.44 0.60
N MET A 490 18.73 22.61 1.32
CA MET A 490 19.40 21.43 0.79
C MET A 490 18.40 20.30 0.45
N LEU A 491 17.25 20.25 1.13
CA LEU A 491 16.23 19.22 0.91
C LEU A 491 15.81 19.12 -0.56
N VAL A 492 15.60 20.26 -1.23
CA VAL A 492 15.17 20.30 -2.64
C VAL A 492 16.23 19.65 -3.54
N LYS A 493 17.49 20.06 -3.39
CA LYS A 493 18.61 19.51 -4.19
C LYS A 493 18.78 18.02 -3.98
N VAL A 494 18.62 17.56 -2.74
CA VAL A 494 18.74 16.13 -2.40
C VAL A 494 17.55 15.36 -2.97
N LEU A 495 16.32 15.84 -2.83
CA LEU A 495 15.13 15.19 -3.42
C LEU A 495 15.24 15.09 -4.94
N ASP A 496 15.70 16.13 -5.62
CA ASP A 496 15.93 16.11 -7.07
C ASP A 496 16.95 15.03 -7.45
N LYS A 497 18.07 14.96 -6.74
CA LYS A 497 19.11 13.94 -6.97
C LYS A 497 18.61 12.53 -6.69
N LEU A 498 17.93 12.31 -5.56
CA LEU A 498 17.38 11.01 -5.16
C LEU A 498 16.30 10.52 -6.15
N THR A 499 15.52 11.44 -6.69
CA THR A 499 14.51 11.15 -7.73
C THR A 499 15.18 10.82 -9.06
N ALA A 500 16.20 11.58 -9.46
CA ALA A 500 17.00 11.30 -10.65
C ALA A 500 17.69 9.93 -10.58
N TYR A 501 18.19 9.55 -9.40
CA TYR A 501 18.77 8.23 -9.14
C TYR A 501 17.74 7.12 -8.95
N ARG A 502 16.44 7.47 -8.95
CA ARG A 502 15.30 6.56 -8.73
C ARG A 502 15.38 5.79 -7.41
N LEU A 503 16.03 6.38 -6.39
CA LEU A 503 16.04 5.88 -5.02
C LEU A 503 14.76 6.29 -4.27
N VAL A 504 14.27 7.48 -4.61
CA VAL A 504 12.95 8.00 -4.25
C VAL A 504 12.14 8.14 -5.53
N ARG A 505 10.84 7.82 -5.47
CA ARG A 505 9.87 8.05 -6.54
C ARG A 505 8.92 9.16 -6.12
N LEU A 506 8.47 9.92 -7.12
CA LEU A 506 7.38 10.86 -7.00
C LEU A 506 6.19 10.30 -7.79
N SER A 507 5.08 9.99 -7.10
CA SER A 507 3.80 9.62 -7.70
C SER A 507 2.80 10.71 -7.38
N GLY A 508 2.21 11.36 -8.39
CA GLY A 508 1.40 12.56 -8.18
C GLY A 508 2.21 13.63 -7.41
N SER A 509 1.82 13.89 -6.16
CA SER A 509 2.50 14.80 -5.24
C SER A 509 3.15 14.11 -4.04
N THR A 510 3.24 12.78 -4.02
CA THR A 510 3.74 11.99 -2.89
C THR A 510 5.09 11.38 -3.22
N TYR A 511 6.09 11.66 -2.38
CA TYR A 511 7.37 10.97 -2.40
C TYR A 511 7.26 9.64 -1.65
N ASP A 512 7.91 8.62 -2.18
CA ASP A 512 8.10 7.35 -1.49
C ASP A 512 9.38 6.63 -1.99
N THR A 513 9.86 5.64 -1.25
CA THR A 513 10.87 4.70 -1.76
C THR A 513 10.31 3.82 -2.89
N TYR A 514 11.19 3.23 -3.69
CA TYR A 514 10.78 2.34 -4.79
C TYR A 514 10.19 1.01 -4.29
N ASN A 515 10.63 0.52 -3.12
CA ASN A 515 9.99 -0.60 -2.42
C ASN A 515 10.17 -0.47 -0.89
N ASP A 516 9.27 -1.11 -0.14
CA ASP A 516 9.32 -1.08 1.34
C ASP A 516 10.58 -1.76 1.90
N VAL A 517 11.11 -2.75 1.19
CA VAL A 517 12.27 -3.52 1.63
C VAL A 517 13.52 -2.62 1.73
N PHE A 518 13.70 -1.74 0.76
CA PHE A 518 14.76 -0.74 0.75
C PHE A 518 14.53 0.31 1.83
N LYS A 519 13.29 0.75 2.02
CA LYS A 519 12.92 1.67 3.12
C LYS A 519 13.28 1.09 4.48
N GLU A 520 12.91 -0.15 4.75
CA GLU A 520 13.25 -0.84 6.00
C GLU A 520 14.75 -0.96 6.18
N TYR A 521 15.49 -1.29 5.12
CA TYR A 521 16.94 -1.31 5.15
C TYR A 521 17.54 0.06 5.51
N LEU A 522 17.06 1.16 4.91
CA LEU A 522 17.52 2.52 5.23
C LEU A 522 17.21 2.92 6.67
N VAL A 523 15.96 2.69 7.11
CA VAL A 523 15.47 3.15 8.42
C VAL A 523 16.06 2.35 9.57
N TYR A 524 16.15 1.02 9.42
CA TYR A 524 16.60 0.14 10.50
C TYR A 524 18.07 -0.24 10.40
N GLN A 525 18.74 0.08 9.27
CA GLN A 525 20.11 -0.34 8.96
C GLN A 525 20.30 -1.85 9.12
N LYS A 526 19.25 -2.61 8.80
CA LYS A 526 19.20 -4.07 8.93
C LYS A 526 18.72 -4.66 7.63
N LEU A 527 19.35 -5.77 7.25
CA LEU A 527 18.83 -6.56 6.16
C LEU A 527 17.45 -7.10 6.53
N PRO A 528 16.51 -7.15 5.56
CA PRO A 528 15.24 -7.81 5.75
C PRO A 528 15.48 -9.27 6.15
N GLU A 529 14.71 -9.77 7.11
CA GLU A 529 14.77 -11.16 7.54
C GLU A 529 14.15 -12.07 6.47
N PHE A 530 14.93 -12.34 5.43
CA PHE A 530 14.61 -13.34 4.42
C PHE A 530 14.80 -14.74 5.01
N ARG A 531 13.85 -15.65 4.74
CA ARG A 531 13.94 -17.02 5.21
C ARG A 531 15.02 -17.73 4.43
N LEU A 532 16.10 -18.18 5.06
CA LEU A 532 17.21 -18.81 4.35
C LEU A 532 16.73 -20.11 3.67
N LEU A 533 16.61 -20.11 2.33
CA LEU A 533 16.18 -21.25 1.51
C LEU A 533 17.36 -21.92 0.78
N VAL A 534 18.48 -22.07 1.46
CA VAL A 534 19.69 -22.65 0.87
C VAL A 534 19.57 -24.17 0.76
N ILE A 535 19.87 -24.72 -0.41
CA ILE A 535 20.06 -26.18 -0.56
C ILE A 535 21.56 -26.48 -0.44
N TYR A 536 21.94 -27.15 0.66
CA TYR A 536 23.29 -27.68 0.86
C TYR A 536 23.52 -28.88 -0.06
N ARG A 537 24.57 -28.82 -0.87
CA ARG A 537 24.88 -29.78 -1.94
C ARG A 537 26.06 -30.69 -1.60
N MET A 538 26.82 -30.38 -0.55
CA MET A 538 27.91 -31.23 -0.06
C MET A 538 27.58 -31.84 1.31
N TYR A 539 28.20 -32.99 1.60
CA TYR A 539 28.07 -33.61 2.91
C TYR A 539 28.73 -32.74 3.99
N PRO A 540 28.10 -32.54 5.17
CA PRO A 540 28.64 -31.68 6.22
C PRO A 540 30.01 -32.12 6.70
N SER A 541 30.21 -33.43 6.85
CA SER A 541 31.50 -34.02 7.23
C SER A 541 32.60 -33.64 6.24
N SER A 542 32.29 -33.62 4.94
CA SER A 542 33.20 -33.19 3.90
C SER A 542 33.49 -31.70 4.01
N VAL A 543 32.46 -30.85 4.16
CA VAL A 543 32.65 -29.39 4.25
C VAL A 543 33.49 -29.02 5.47
N ILE A 544 33.15 -29.57 6.64
CA ILE A 544 33.84 -29.33 7.91
C ILE A 544 35.29 -29.84 7.85
N SER A 545 35.52 -31.06 7.36
CA SER A 545 36.86 -31.63 7.25
C SER A 545 37.78 -30.78 6.38
N GLN A 546 37.27 -30.26 5.26
CA GLN A 546 38.07 -29.36 4.42
C GLN A 546 38.23 -27.98 5.07
N PHE A 547 37.21 -27.46 5.75
CA PHE A 547 37.32 -26.19 6.48
C PHE A 547 38.45 -26.20 7.52
N HIS A 548 38.59 -27.29 8.27
CA HIS A 548 39.70 -27.47 9.23
C HIS A 548 41.08 -27.32 8.59
N LYS A 549 41.23 -27.67 7.32
CA LYS A 549 42.49 -27.52 6.58
C LYS A 549 42.71 -26.10 6.05
N LEU A 550 41.64 -25.34 5.86
CA LEU A 550 41.67 -23.98 5.33
C LEU A 550 41.75 -22.91 6.43
N ILE A 551 41.41 -23.23 7.69
CA ILE A 551 41.22 -22.25 8.78
C ILE A 551 42.42 -21.34 9.07
N THR A 552 43.62 -21.87 8.87
CA THR A 552 44.89 -21.17 9.11
C THR A 552 45.29 -20.25 7.95
N MET A 553 44.60 -20.34 6.82
CA MET A 553 44.92 -19.56 5.63
C MET A 553 44.43 -18.12 5.78
N ARG A 554 45.29 -17.16 5.45
CA ARG A 554 44.96 -15.73 5.49
C ARG A 554 44.07 -15.30 4.33
N LYS A 555 44.35 -15.80 3.13
CA LYS A 555 43.63 -15.52 1.89
C LYS A 555 43.44 -16.80 1.10
N LEU A 556 42.25 -16.99 0.57
CA LEU A 556 41.81 -18.17 -0.17
C LEU A 556 41.48 -17.76 -1.61
N THR A 557 41.96 -18.54 -2.57
CA THR A 557 41.59 -18.48 -3.98
C THR A 557 41.29 -19.90 -4.45
N ILE A 558 40.59 -20.06 -5.58
CA ILE A 558 40.30 -21.40 -6.12
C ILE A 558 41.60 -22.18 -6.32
N THR A 559 42.62 -21.56 -6.92
CA THR A 559 43.95 -22.15 -7.12
C THR A 559 44.57 -22.63 -5.80
N LYS A 560 44.56 -21.78 -4.76
CA LYS A 560 45.10 -22.14 -3.45
C LYS A 560 44.33 -23.27 -2.78
N ILE A 561 43.00 -23.29 -2.94
CA ILE A 561 42.15 -24.36 -2.39
C ILE A 561 42.40 -25.68 -3.14
N THR A 562 42.51 -25.65 -4.47
CA THR A 562 42.80 -26.86 -5.26
C THR A 562 44.16 -27.44 -4.90
N GLU A 563 45.17 -26.59 -4.72
CA GLU A 563 46.52 -27.00 -4.33
C GLU A 563 46.56 -27.56 -2.90
N ASN A 564 45.99 -26.84 -1.92
CA ASN A 564 46.06 -27.27 -0.51
C ASN A 564 45.21 -28.51 -0.22
N LEU A 565 44.07 -28.67 -0.91
CA LEU A 565 43.17 -29.78 -0.67
C LEU A 565 43.39 -30.95 -1.63
N ASN A 566 44.21 -30.77 -2.67
CA ASN A 566 44.40 -31.71 -3.79
C ASN A 566 43.06 -32.14 -4.40
N VAL A 567 42.26 -31.16 -4.83
CA VAL A 567 40.92 -31.37 -5.37
C VAL A 567 40.77 -30.71 -6.73
N ARG A 568 39.82 -31.21 -7.53
CA ARG A 568 39.47 -30.57 -8.81
C ARG A 568 38.86 -29.19 -8.58
N GLU A 569 39.06 -28.31 -9.54
CA GLU A 569 38.55 -26.93 -9.52
C GLU A 569 37.03 -26.87 -9.23
N GLY A 570 36.23 -27.69 -9.92
CA GLY A 570 34.79 -27.77 -9.66
C GLY A 570 34.41 -28.21 -8.25
N TYR A 571 35.24 -29.01 -7.57
CA TYR A 571 35.04 -29.36 -6.16
C TYR A 571 35.39 -28.18 -5.25
N ALA A 572 36.50 -27.49 -5.52
CA ALA A 572 36.89 -26.28 -4.78
C ALA A 572 35.81 -25.19 -4.88
N PHE A 573 35.23 -24.98 -6.06
CA PHE A 573 34.11 -24.07 -6.26
C PHE A 573 32.89 -24.42 -5.42
N ASN A 574 32.48 -25.70 -5.42
CA ASN A 574 31.36 -26.16 -4.60
C ASN A 574 31.67 -26.01 -3.10
N LEU A 575 32.90 -26.28 -2.68
CA LEU A 575 33.31 -26.13 -1.28
C LEU A 575 33.24 -24.67 -0.83
N VAL A 576 33.80 -23.73 -1.61
CA VAL A 576 33.71 -22.29 -1.32
C VAL A 576 32.25 -21.88 -1.16
N LYS A 577 31.36 -22.34 -2.05
CA LYS A 577 29.92 -22.05 -1.97
C LYS A 577 29.32 -22.51 -0.63
N GLU A 578 29.56 -23.75 -0.23
CA GLU A 578 29.01 -24.31 1.01
C GLU A 578 29.56 -23.60 2.26
N LEU A 579 30.85 -23.26 2.25
CA LEU A 579 31.47 -22.49 3.34
C LEU A 579 30.87 -21.09 3.45
N ARG A 580 30.59 -20.42 2.33
CA ARG A 580 29.94 -19.11 2.33
C ARG A 580 28.48 -19.17 2.76
N ASN A 581 27.74 -20.18 2.33
CA ASN A 581 26.37 -20.43 2.79
C ASN A 581 26.27 -20.70 4.32
N LEU A 582 27.38 -21.06 4.95
CA LEU A 582 27.50 -21.27 6.39
C LEU A 582 28.17 -20.08 7.11
N ASP A 583 28.35 -18.95 6.41
CA ASP A 583 29.04 -17.75 6.89
C ASP A 583 30.47 -18.01 7.41
N LEU A 584 31.14 -19.04 6.90
CA LEU A 584 32.53 -19.37 7.24
C LEU A 584 33.57 -18.62 6.40
N LEU A 585 33.14 -17.98 5.31
CA LEU A 585 33.98 -17.26 4.37
C LEU A 585 33.34 -15.94 3.93
N ASP A 586 34.15 -14.88 3.88
CA ASP A 586 33.80 -13.59 3.29
C ASP A 586 34.57 -13.35 2.00
N ALA A 587 33.91 -12.77 1.00
CA ALA A 587 34.56 -12.36 -0.23
C ALA A 587 35.21 -10.98 0.00
N VAL A 588 36.45 -10.82 -0.45
CA VAL A 588 37.17 -9.53 -0.39
C VAL A 588 37.12 -8.83 -1.75
N LYS A 589 37.21 -9.63 -2.82
CA LYS A 589 37.01 -9.22 -4.22
C LYS A 589 36.65 -10.45 -5.04
N SER A 590 36.25 -10.25 -6.29
CA SER A 590 35.97 -11.33 -7.24
C SER A 590 37.10 -12.39 -7.22
N GLY A 591 36.76 -13.64 -6.87
CA GLY A 591 37.71 -14.76 -6.79
C GLY A 591 38.64 -14.82 -5.57
N GLU A 592 38.55 -13.90 -4.60
CA GLU A 592 39.34 -13.94 -3.36
C GLU A 592 38.48 -13.92 -2.09
N TRP A 593 38.77 -14.86 -1.17
CA TRP A 593 38.06 -15.02 0.10
C TRP A 593 38.98 -14.95 1.32
N ILE A 594 38.38 -14.59 2.45
CA ILE A 594 39.01 -14.64 3.78
C ILE A 594 38.09 -15.36 4.75
N ILE A 595 38.68 -15.94 5.79
CA ILE A 595 37.92 -16.44 6.93
C ILE A 595 37.78 -15.28 7.93
N PRO A 596 36.55 -14.88 8.27
CA PRO A 596 36.31 -13.77 9.19
C PRO A 596 36.95 -13.97 10.56
N THR A 597 37.37 -12.88 11.22
CA THR A 597 38.05 -12.94 12.53
C THR A 597 37.15 -13.60 13.58
N ASN A 598 35.87 -13.22 13.64
CA ASN A 598 34.89 -13.84 14.53
C ASN A 598 34.75 -15.36 14.31
N VAL A 599 34.85 -15.84 13.07
CA VAL A 599 34.82 -17.29 12.76
C VAL A 599 36.10 -17.98 13.26
N ARG A 600 37.26 -17.32 13.14
CA ARG A 600 38.51 -17.82 13.73
C ARG A 600 38.46 -17.88 15.26
N ASP A 601 37.82 -16.91 15.88
CA ASP A 601 37.62 -16.88 17.34
C ASP A 601 36.67 -17.99 17.79
N ILE A 602 35.55 -18.19 17.08
CA ILE A 602 34.62 -19.31 17.31
C ILE A 602 35.34 -20.66 17.17
N TYR A 603 36.24 -20.77 16.19
CA TYR A 603 37.05 -21.96 15.97
C TYR A 603 38.03 -22.20 17.12
N SER A 604 38.78 -21.19 17.54
CA SER A 604 39.78 -21.29 18.61
C SER A 604 39.14 -21.58 19.97
N GLN A 605 37.92 -21.09 20.19
CA GLN A 605 37.11 -21.38 21.39
C GLN A 605 36.44 -22.77 21.35
N GLY A 606 36.60 -23.56 20.28
CA GLY A 606 35.99 -24.88 20.15
C GLY A 606 34.46 -24.87 19.98
N THR A 607 33.86 -23.73 19.65
CA THR A 607 32.39 -23.55 19.58
C THR A 607 31.83 -23.62 18.16
N LEU A 608 32.66 -23.98 17.16
CA LEU A 608 32.27 -24.09 15.75
C LEU A 608 31.03 -24.96 15.53
N ALA A 609 30.90 -26.10 16.22
CA ALA A 609 29.74 -26.99 16.08
C ALA A 609 28.43 -26.31 16.48
N GLY A 610 28.44 -25.50 17.55
CA GLY A 610 27.28 -24.73 17.99
C GLY A 610 26.94 -23.59 17.03
N TYR A 611 27.95 -22.95 16.44
CA TYR A 611 27.78 -21.95 15.39
C TYR A 611 27.12 -22.53 14.14
N LEU A 612 27.68 -23.62 13.59
CA LEU A 612 27.15 -24.29 12.40
C LEU A 612 25.74 -24.84 12.63
N ARG A 613 25.47 -25.38 13.82
CA ARG A 613 24.12 -25.84 14.18
C ARG A 613 23.10 -24.72 14.11
N ARG A 614 23.42 -23.53 14.65
CA ARG A 614 22.53 -22.36 14.57
C ARG A 614 22.29 -21.98 13.11
N LYS A 615 23.36 -21.81 12.33
CA LYS A 615 23.28 -21.45 10.90
C LYS A 615 22.45 -22.42 10.06
N ILE A 616 22.55 -23.72 10.33
CA ILE A 616 21.75 -24.75 9.63
C ILE A 616 20.29 -24.73 10.08
N LEU A 617 20.01 -24.43 11.36
CA LEU A 617 18.64 -24.31 11.87
C LEU A 617 17.94 -23.03 11.42
N ASP A 618 18.71 -21.97 11.11
CA ASP A 618 18.19 -20.73 10.50
C ASP A 618 17.67 -20.97 9.07
N ASN A 619 17.99 -22.14 8.47
CA ASN A 619 17.48 -22.55 7.17
C ASN A 619 16.04 -23.09 7.26
N GLN A 620 15.10 -22.39 6.62
CA GLN A 620 13.68 -22.73 6.70
C GLN A 620 13.37 -24.10 6.05
N LEU A 621 14.11 -24.52 5.03
CA LEU A 621 13.93 -25.85 4.43
C LEU A 621 14.26 -26.93 5.46
N VAL A 622 15.34 -26.74 6.23
CA VAL A 622 15.75 -27.63 7.32
C VAL A 622 14.71 -27.60 8.43
N GLU A 623 14.27 -26.41 8.86
CA GLU A 623 13.26 -26.26 9.91
C GLU A 623 11.93 -26.95 9.53
N THR A 624 11.45 -26.73 8.31
CA THR A 624 10.21 -27.33 7.80
C THR A 624 10.32 -28.85 7.70
N LEU A 625 11.45 -29.35 7.22
CA LEU A 625 11.73 -30.78 7.16
C LEU A 625 11.75 -31.39 8.55
N LEU A 626 12.43 -30.76 9.51
CA LEU A 626 12.44 -31.19 10.91
C LEU A 626 11.02 -31.20 11.49
N LYS A 627 10.23 -30.14 11.30
CA LYS A 627 8.83 -30.08 11.77
C LYS A 627 7.99 -31.24 11.23
N LYS A 628 8.10 -31.56 9.93
CA LYS A 628 7.40 -32.71 9.33
C LYS A 628 7.87 -34.04 9.94
N ILE A 629 9.18 -34.23 10.09
CA ILE A 629 9.75 -35.43 10.72
C ILE A 629 9.26 -35.59 12.17
N PHE A 630 9.16 -34.50 12.93
CA PHE A 630 8.70 -34.50 14.33
C PHE A 630 7.19 -34.70 14.46
N LEU A 631 6.39 -34.21 13.52
CA LEU A 631 4.94 -34.43 13.49
C LEU A 631 4.59 -35.89 13.14
N GLU A 632 5.35 -36.53 12.25
CA GLU A 632 5.07 -37.90 11.78
C GLU A 632 5.66 -39.00 12.68
N LYS A 633 6.72 -38.70 13.44
CA LYS A 633 7.39 -39.69 14.30
C LYS A 633 7.70 -39.09 15.67
N LYS A 634 7.11 -39.66 16.73
CA LYS A 634 7.41 -39.39 18.15
C LYS A 634 8.91 -39.55 18.46
N PHE A 635 9.73 -38.57 18.09
CA PHE A 635 11.17 -38.56 18.37
C PHE A 635 11.47 -37.67 19.58
N SER A 636 12.25 -38.21 20.52
CA SER A 636 12.79 -37.47 21.66
C SER A 636 13.85 -36.44 21.20
N ARG A 637 13.87 -35.26 21.84
CA ARG A 637 14.88 -34.19 21.66
C ARG A 637 16.33 -34.69 21.81
N ALA A 638 16.56 -35.85 22.43
CA ALA A 638 17.89 -36.46 22.59
C ALA A 638 18.53 -36.98 21.29
N ILE A 639 17.77 -37.09 20.18
CA ILE A 639 18.22 -37.77 18.95
C ILE A 639 18.77 -36.78 17.89
N TYR A 640 18.71 -35.47 18.17
CA TYR A 640 19.28 -34.39 17.34
C TYR A 640 20.68 -34.68 16.75
N PRO A 641 21.65 -35.23 17.51
CA PRO A 641 23.00 -35.46 17.00
C PRO A 641 23.09 -36.60 15.96
N ARG A 642 22.15 -37.56 15.98
CA ARG A 642 22.19 -38.77 15.11
C ARG A 642 21.49 -38.59 13.77
N ILE A 643 20.58 -37.63 13.63
CA ILE A 643 19.80 -37.40 12.40
C ILE A 643 20.55 -36.48 11.42
N PHE A 644 21.48 -35.66 11.92
CA PHE A 644 22.20 -34.64 11.15
C PHE A 644 22.96 -35.14 9.91
N PRO A 645 23.64 -36.30 9.93
CA PRO A 645 24.28 -36.85 8.73
C PRO A 645 23.28 -37.30 7.65
N ASN A 646 22.08 -37.73 8.06
CA ASN A 646 21.06 -38.32 7.18
C ASN A 646 20.06 -37.29 6.63
N LEU A 647 19.99 -36.08 7.19
CA LEU A 647 19.05 -35.04 6.74
C LEU A 647 19.33 -34.56 5.30
N ILE A 648 20.60 -34.60 4.86
CA ILE A 648 21.03 -34.19 3.52
C ILE A 648 20.80 -35.29 2.46
N LEU A 649 20.71 -36.56 2.87
CA LEU A 649 20.29 -37.66 1.98
C LEU A 649 18.83 -37.47 1.52
N LEU A 650 17.97 -36.92 2.38
CA LEU A 650 16.56 -36.64 2.08
C LEU A 650 16.38 -35.54 1.02
N LEU A 651 17.18 -34.47 1.07
CA LEU A 651 17.16 -33.38 0.08
C LEU A 651 17.70 -33.81 -1.30
N ARG A 652 18.59 -34.81 -1.34
CA ARG A 652 19.13 -35.38 -2.59
C ARG A 652 18.15 -36.32 -3.30
N HIS A 653 17.31 -37.04 -2.55
CA HIS A 653 16.39 -38.03 -3.10
C HIS A 653 15.15 -37.42 -3.79
N GLN A 654 14.68 -36.25 -3.35
CA GLN A 654 13.53 -35.56 -3.97
C GLN A 654 13.78 -35.05 -5.39
N ARG A 655 15.04 -35.02 -5.85
CA ARG A 655 15.37 -34.61 -7.23
C ARG A 655 15.23 -35.75 -8.26
N LYS A 656 15.06 -37.01 -7.81
CA LYS A 656 15.17 -38.19 -8.70
C LYS A 656 13.88 -38.96 -8.94
N HIS A 657 12.90 -38.92 -8.04
CA HIS A 657 11.67 -39.70 -8.22
C HIS A 657 10.45 -38.88 -7.80
N GLY A 658 9.57 -38.62 -8.76
CA GLY A 658 8.25 -38.04 -8.54
C GLY A 658 7.25 -39.01 -7.91
N ASP A 659 7.69 -40.00 -7.14
CA ASP A 659 6.81 -40.94 -6.45
C ASP A 659 7.34 -41.31 -5.06
N TYR A 660 6.40 -41.38 -4.12
CA TYR A 660 6.60 -41.54 -2.70
C TYR A 660 6.81 -42.99 -2.32
N THR A 661 8.01 -43.35 -1.84
CA THR A 661 8.17 -44.39 -0.80
C THR A 661 9.56 -44.32 -0.16
N LEU A 662 9.60 -44.09 1.15
CA LEU A 662 10.81 -44.15 1.99
C LEU A 662 11.06 -45.59 2.43
N ARG A 663 12.24 -46.15 2.18
CA ARG A 663 12.78 -47.28 2.96
C ARG A 663 13.94 -46.77 3.83
N PHE A 664 13.86 -47.13 5.12
CA PHE A 664 14.75 -46.71 6.21
C PHE A 664 16.12 -47.38 6.16
#